data_AF-A0AAQ4EV24-F1
#
_entry.id   AF-A0AAQ4EV24-F1
#
_cell.length_a   1.000
_cell.length_b   1.000
_cell.length_c   1.000
_cell.angle_alpha   90.00
_cell.angle_beta   90.00
_cell.angle_gamma   90.00
#
_symmetry.space_group_name_H-M   'P 1'
#
loop_
_entity.id
_entity.type
_entity.pdbx_description
1 polymer ?
#
loop_
_entity_poly.entity_id
_entity_poly.type
_entity_poly.pdbx_seq_one_letter_code
_entity_poly.pdbx_strand_id
1 'polypeptide(L)'
;MFSILEFVTRMAALIYDWLLGPDRVLFRTTRFLGDGKRVLVSGCDSGIGLRLAERLHGAGYEVLAGCLSTDSPGALKLTQSGVQVLPLDITSDDSVKKALLLGQVHEKGLWGLVNNAGVCVLGEFEWLTQEQVERTVGVNLLGTLRLTKACLPFIRRAKGRVVVVSTVVAISGFPCMAAYCASKVALESFCNCLRVELARHGAYVSVIRPGDLVKHTALMTRQASDAKTFARNSSWRAAPNFVTSWQAFYHGLAALWIEEEEMYCCGCLDILEGATPEANNNSSSPACEEHRARREDSCARVAIASCPKKREQRFERMATRLQRRRARRVGKSPVLQHFSLQLYRALSRDRVNVFFSPFGTAVALVSALAGSRGDTADQILTALGVSDEEEILREFATVGRTLEPLSAQHVGLANKMYLSTSLELADSFKEAIHREFGGQVGIVNFQGDPELAVKEINAWLHRVTGHKMGAVATVADVSLATRVLMVSTSFLRCLWLDKFSELYTAPMPFFVDNDKVSVPTMCSRRVCNHCHVERLACRVLELPCMMEQLQLLVLLPDRQSDLAYVEANITPQDVHEFERRYARSPLDITLPKFTLDEHVNMARYLADVGIRDLFNKEEADLTGISDEKELCVHEFLSRSRLEVTDEEPVRLDLHVSTLRLAERTDLPSFEVNRPFMFLVVERQRKAILYVGCLRNPNIA
;
A
#
# COMPACT_ATOMS: atom_id res chain seq x y z
N MET A 1 -29.90 20.37 7.84
CA MET A 1 -28.91 19.63 7.02
C MET A 1 -27.83 19.00 7.91
N PHE A 2 -28.20 18.38 9.05
CA PHE A 2 -27.26 17.85 10.05
C PHE A 2 -27.47 16.36 10.39
N SER A 3 -28.50 15.67 9.87
CA SER A 3 -28.83 14.29 10.28
C SER A 3 -28.19 13.18 9.42
N ILE A 4 -27.84 13.44 8.16
CA ILE A 4 -27.31 12.42 7.25
C ILE A 4 -25.83 12.15 7.54
N LEU A 5 -25.04 13.20 7.80
CA LEU A 5 -23.63 13.05 8.13
C LEU A 5 -23.47 12.28 9.44
N GLU A 6 -24.22 12.66 10.50
CA GLU A 6 -24.17 11.97 11.80
C GLU A 6 -24.60 10.50 11.71
N PHE A 7 -25.57 10.18 10.85
CA PHE A 7 -26.03 8.81 10.60
C PHE A 7 -24.98 7.96 9.86
N VAL A 8 -24.35 8.53 8.82
CA VAL A 8 -23.27 7.87 8.06
C VAL A 8 -22.05 7.62 8.97
N THR A 9 -21.71 8.56 9.86
CA THR A 9 -20.59 8.40 10.81
C THR A 9 -20.86 7.30 11.83
N ARG A 10 -22.10 7.19 12.36
CA ARG A 10 -22.47 6.13 13.32
C ARG A 10 -22.54 4.75 12.68
N MET A 11 -22.97 4.66 11.42
CA MET A 11 -22.97 3.40 10.65
C MET A 11 -21.55 2.94 10.31
N ALA A 12 -20.66 3.86 9.93
CA ALA A 12 -19.25 3.55 9.70
C ALA A 12 -18.57 3.04 10.99
N ALA A 13 -18.84 3.66 12.14
CA ALA A 13 -18.33 3.22 13.45
C ALA A 13 -18.81 1.82 13.84
N LEU A 14 -20.09 1.51 13.62
CA LEU A 14 -20.66 0.19 13.91
C LEU A 14 -20.13 -0.92 12.98
N ILE A 15 -19.86 -0.58 11.72
CA ILE A 15 -19.27 -1.50 10.73
C ILE A 15 -17.79 -1.76 11.04
N TYR A 16 -17.07 -0.73 11.51
CA TYR A 16 -15.64 -0.84 11.86
C TYR A 16 -15.41 -1.64 13.16
N ASP A 17 -16.21 -1.39 14.20
CA ASP A 17 -16.17 -2.15 15.47
C ASP A 17 -16.57 -3.63 15.26
N TRP A 18 -17.44 -3.89 14.27
CA TRP A 18 -17.81 -5.26 13.86
C TRP A 18 -16.73 -5.97 13.02
N LEU A 19 -15.93 -5.22 12.24
CA LEU A 19 -14.86 -5.76 11.39
C LEU A 19 -13.55 -6.03 12.14
N LEU A 20 -13.25 -5.29 13.22
CA LEU A 20 -11.96 -5.35 13.94
C LEU A 20 -12.06 -5.78 15.42
N GLY A 21 -13.27 -6.08 15.90
CA GLY A 21 -13.52 -6.53 17.28
C GLY A 21 -12.69 -7.71 17.83
N PRO A 22 -12.09 -8.64 17.03
CA PRO A 22 -11.36 -9.78 17.61
C PRO A 22 -9.90 -9.51 18.03
N ASP A 23 -9.24 -8.45 17.57
CA ASP A 23 -7.78 -8.28 17.78
C ASP A 23 -7.40 -7.54 19.08
N ARG A 24 -8.24 -7.63 20.11
CA ARG A 24 -8.01 -6.98 21.42
C ARG A 24 -6.96 -7.69 22.31
N VAL A 25 -6.17 -8.64 21.78
CA VAL A 25 -5.26 -9.51 22.58
C VAL A 25 -3.85 -9.61 21.97
N LEU A 26 -3.27 -8.51 21.49
CA LEU A 26 -1.91 -8.54 20.92
C LEU A 26 -0.79 -7.94 21.77
N PHE A 27 -1.10 -7.26 22.88
CA PHE A 27 -0.05 -6.71 23.76
C PHE A 27 0.16 -7.60 24.99
N ARG A 28 1.11 -8.53 24.85
CA ARG A 28 1.64 -9.30 25.98
C ARG A 28 2.21 -8.32 27.01
N THR A 29 1.82 -8.45 28.27
CA THR A 29 2.47 -7.79 29.41
C THR A 29 3.84 -8.44 29.66
N THR A 30 4.83 -8.12 28.82
CA THR A 30 6.23 -8.39 29.11
C THR A 30 6.63 -7.47 30.28
N ARG A 31 7.10 -8.06 31.39
CA ARG A 31 7.74 -7.29 32.46
C ARG A 31 9.14 -6.94 32.01
N PHE A 32 9.28 -5.68 31.63
CA PHE A 32 10.49 -5.00 31.22
C PHE A 32 11.27 -4.54 32.46
N LEU A 33 12.58 -4.78 32.52
CA LEU A 33 13.44 -4.49 33.68
C LEU A 33 14.42 -3.37 33.33
N GLY A 34 14.20 -2.20 33.94
CA GLY A 34 15.03 -1.01 33.72
C GLY A 34 16.42 -1.08 34.34
N ASP A 35 16.66 -2.00 35.28
CA ASP A 35 17.95 -2.21 35.98
C ASP A 35 18.62 -0.91 36.46
N GLY A 36 17.83 0.10 36.89
CA GLY A 36 18.33 1.39 37.33
C GLY A 36 18.89 2.30 36.23
N LYS A 37 18.68 1.98 34.95
CA LYS A 37 19.05 2.86 33.83
C LYS A 37 18.31 4.20 33.95
N ARG A 38 19.04 5.29 33.70
CA ARG A 38 18.52 6.65 33.83
C ARG A 38 17.89 7.14 32.53
N VAL A 39 16.65 7.59 32.58
CA VAL A 39 15.88 8.05 31.40
C VAL A 39 15.30 9.44 31.66
N LEU A 40 15.58 10.39 30.78
CA LEU A 40 14.99 11.73 30.80
C LEU A 40 13.80 11.78 29.85
N VAL A 41 12.62 12.14 30.34
CA VAL A 41 11.40 12.32 29.54
C VAL A 41 10.98 13.78 29.61
N SER A 42 10.87 14.46 28.47
CA SER A 42 10.39 15.85 28.42
C SER A 42 8.86 15.93 28.29
N GLY A 43 8.22 16.93 28.89
CA GLY A 43 6.77 17.15 28.75
C GLY A 43 5.95 16.17 29.59
N CYS A 44 6.35 15.95 30.84
CA CYS A 44 5.71 15.03 31.77
C CYS A 44 4.54 15.64 32.56
N ASP A 45 4.17 16.89 32.27
CA ASP A 45 3.06 17.60 32.93
C ASP A 45 1.69 16.91 32.72
N SER A 46 1.53 16.18 31.60
CA SER A 46 0.29 15.49 31.23
C SER A 46 0.48 14.43 30.13
N GLY A 47 -0.59 13.70 29.82
CA GLY A 47 -0.70 12.80 28.66
C GLY A 47 0.39 11.74 28.53
N ILE A 48 0.87 11.53 27.31
CA ILE A 48 1.85 10.46 26.98
C ILE A 48 3.10 10.55 27.86
N GLY A 49 3.65 11.75 28.06
CA GLY A 49 4.85 11.94 28.87
C GLY A 49 4.67 11.53 30.33
N LEU A 50 3.55 11.95 30.93
CA LEU A 50 3.17 11.57 32.30
C LEU A 50 3.04 10.05 32.45
N ARG A 51 2.25 9.42 31.57
CA ARG A 51 2.00 7.97 31.62
C ARG A 51 3.26 7.14 31.36
N LEU A 52 4.09 7.60 30.42
CA LEU A 52 5.36 6.96 30.13
C LEU A 52 6.30 7.04 31.34
N ALA A 53 6.37 8.19 32.01
CA ALA A 53 7.17 8.33 33.22
C ALA A 53 6.69 7.41 34.36
N GLU A 54 5.38 7.29 34.59
CA GLU A 54 4.80 6.34 35.55
C GLU A 54 5.19 4.89 35.21
N ARG A 55 5.09 4.52 33.93
CA ARG A 55 5.36 3.16 33.46
C ARG A 55 6.84 2.80 33.53
N LEU A 56 7.72 3.72 33.11
CA LEU A 56 9.17 3.53 33.20
C LEU A 56 9.60 3.40 34.66
N HIS A 57 9.04 4.22 35.56
CA HIS A 57 9.34 4.11 36.97
C HIS A 57 8.89 2.76 37.56
N GLY A 58 7.67 2.33 37.23
CA GLY A 58 7.17 1.00 37.62
C GLY A 58 7.96 -0.18 37.03
N ALA A 59 8.66 0.03 35.92
CA ALA A 59 9.56 -0.94 35.30
C ALA A 59 10.99 -0.91 35.88
N GLY A 60 11.28 -0.06 36.86
CA GLY A 60 12.58 -0.01 37.55
C GLY A 60 13.63 0.92 36.90
N TYR A 61 13.21 1.87 36.06
CA TYR A 61 14.07 2.94 35.57
C TYR A 61 14.20 4.09 36.58
N GLU A 62 15.37 4.73 36.61
CA GLU A 62 15.52 6.03 37.28
C GLU A 62 15.05 7.13 36.32
N VAL A 63 13.79 7.52 36.47
CA VAL A 63 13.14 8.48 35.58
C VAL A 63 13.40 9.92 36.05
N LEU A 64 13.97 10.72 35.16
CA LEU A 64 14.05 12.17 35.27
C LEU A 64 12.87 12.75 34.48
N ALA A 65 11.82 13.19 35.17
CA ALA A 65 10.62 13.72 34.54
C ALA A 65 10.74 15.24 34.36
N GLY A 66 11.00 15.68 33.13
CA GLY A 66 11.04 17.10 32.78
C GLY A 66 9.64 17.68 32.60
N CYS A 67 9.25 18.60 33.48
CA CYS A 67 7.96 19.29 33.46
C CYS A 67 8.18 20.79 33.25
N LEU A 68 7.34 21.42 32.42
CA LEU A 68 7.36 22.87 32.28
C LEU A 68 6.88 23.55 33.57
N SER A 69 5.89 22.95 34.24
CA SER A 69 5.39 23.37 35.55
C SER A 69 5.46 22.21 36.55
N THR A 70 6.31 22.38 37.56
CA THR A 70 6.47 21.41 38.65
C THR A 70 5.26 21.32 39.58
N ASP A 71 4.38 22.30 39.53
CA ASP A 71 3.15 22.36 40.33
C ASP A 71 1.92 21.82 39.56
N SER A 72 2.11 21.34 38.34
CA SER A 72 1.03 20.73 37.56
C SER A 72 0.52 19.45 38.24
N PRO A 73 -0.77 19.07 38.07
CA PRO A 73 -1.30 17.85 38.66
C PRO A 73 -0.51 16.58 38.27
N GLY A 74 0.00 16.50 37.04
CA GLY A 74 0.86 15.41 36.59
C GLY A 74 2.22 15.40 37.29
N ALA A 75 2.87 16.55 37.43
CA ALA A 75 4.14 16.68 38.14
C ALA A 75 4.03 16.31 39.63
N LEU A 76 2.95 16.75 40.30
CA LEU A 76 2.69 16.40 41.70
C LEU A 76 2.47 14.90 41.87
N LYS A 77 1.74 14.26 40.93
CA LYS A 77 1.51 12.82 40.93
C LYS A 77 2.81 12.01 40.75
N LEU A 78 3.68 12.44 39.84
CA LEU A 78 5.00 11.82 39.64
C LEU A 78 5.88 11.95 40.90
N THR A 79 5.90 13.14 41.49
CA THR A 79 6.65 13.40 42.74
C THR A 79 6.16 12.48 43.87
N GLN A 80 4.85 12.34 44.05
CA GLN A 80 4.26 11.44 45.04
C GLN A 80 4.59 9.97 44.78
N SER A 81 4.80 9.60 43.51
CA SER A 81 5.16 8.24 43.10
C SER A 81 6.66 7.95 43.22
N GLY A 82 7.47 8.90 43.71
CA GLY A 82 8.92 8.74 43.86
C GLY A 82 9.74 9.03 42.61
N VAL A 83 9.14 9.59 41.56
CA VAL A 83 9.84 10.01 40.34
C VAL A 83 10.50 11.37 40.55
N GLN A 84 11.74 11.53 40.09
CA GLN A 84 12.44 12.80 40.18
C GLN A 84 11.90 13.79 39.13
N VAL A 85 11.11 14.76 39.57
CA VAL A 85 10.58 15.82 38.71
C VAL A 85 11.57 16.98 38.61
N LEU A 86 11.83 17.46 37.40
CA LEU A 86 12.75 18.54 37.09
C LEU A 86 12.02 19.68 36.35
N PRO A 87 12.20 20.95 36.75
CA PRO A 87 11.72 22.07 35.97
C PRO A 87 12.50 22.15 34.65
N LEU A 88 11.81 22.00 33.52
CA LEU A 88 12.43 21.91 32.20
C LEU A 88 11.59 22.64 31.13
N ASP A 89 12.10 23.79 30.70
CA ASP A 89 11.70 24.48 29.48
C ASP A 89 12.73 24.19 28.38
N ILE A 90 12.35 23.35 27.41
CA ILE A 90 13.21 22.95 26.30
C ILE A 90 13.55 24.10 25.34
N THR A 91 12.84 25.22 25.42
CA THR A 91 13.12 26.41 24.61
C THR A 91 14.25 27.28 25.18
N SER A 92 14.67 27.02 26.43
CA SER A 92 15.69 27.81 27.15
C SER A 92 16.96 27.00 27.45
N ASP A 93 18.12 27.49 26.98
CA ASP A 93 19.42 26.87 27.24
C ASP A 93 19.76 26.83 28.73
N ASP A 94 19.40 27.86 29.49
CA ASP A 94 19.65 27.91 30.93
C ASP A 94 18.75 26.94 31.70
N SER A 95 17.50 26.76 31.27
CA SER A 95 16.61 25.78 31.87
C SER A 95 17.11 24.36 31.63
N VAL A 96 17.50 24.02 30.39
CA VAL A 96 18.08 22.71 30.06
C VAL A 96 19.34 22.43 30.90
N LYS A 97 20.28 23.37 30.99
CA LYS A 97 21.50 23.21 31.81
C LYS A 97 21.18 22.97 33.29
N LYS A 98 20.27 23.78 33.87
CA LYS A 98 19.84 23.63 35.27
C LYS A 98 19.17 22.27 35.51
N ALA A 99 18.31 21.82 34.60
CA ALA A 99 17.65 20.52 34.70
C ALA A 99 18.67 19.36 34.68
N LEU A 100 19.65 19.38 33.77
CA LEU A 100 20.69 18.35 33.72
C LEU A 100 21.58 18.33 34.97
N LEU A 101 21.84 19.50 35.57
CA LEU A 101 22.56 19.63 36.83
C LEU A 101 21.75 19.05 38.00
N LEU A 102 20.48 19.45 38.14
CA LEU A 102 19.58 18.95 39.18
C LEU A 102 19.33 17.44 39.06
N GLY A 103 19.25 16.94 37.83
CA GLY A 103 19.17 15.52 37.51
C GLY A 103 20.50 14.78 37.67
N GLN A 104 21.59 15.43 38.09
CA GLN A 104 22.92 14.83 38.26
C GLN A 104 23.42 14.08 37.02
N VAL A 105 23.02 14.52 35.82
CA VAL A 105 23.30 13.82 34.56
C VAL A 105 24.80 13.78 34.25
N HIS A 106 25.54 14.81 34.66
CA HIS A 106 26.99 14.88 34.48
C HIS A 106 27.75 13.81 35.28
N GLU A 107 27.27 13.46 36.47
CA GLU A 107 27.93 12.54 37.40
C GLU A 107 27.48 11.10 37.18
N LYS A 108 26.16 10.88 37.10
CA LYS A 108 25.54 9.55 37.01
C LYS A 108 25.24 9.09 35.59
N GLY A 109 25.44 9.95 34.59
CA GLY A 109 25.16 9.66 33.19
C GLY A 109 23.67 9.68 32.84
N LEU A 110 23.38 9.39 31.57
CA LEU A 110 22.04 9.28 31.01
C LEU A 110 22.04 8.20 29.95
N TRP A 111 21.14 7.22 30.09
CA TRP A 111 21.04 6.10 29.16
C TRP A 111 19.92 6.30 28.13
N GLY A 112 18.80 6.92 28.51
CA GLY A 112 17.69 7.22 27.59
C GLY A 112 17.27 8.69 27.58
N LEU A 113 16.90 9.20 26.41
CA LEU A 113 16.21 10.47 26.24
C LEU A 113 14.90 10.23 25.47
N VAL A 114 13.77 10.70 26.00
CA VAL A 114 12.49 10.73 25.30
C VAL A 114 12.05 12.18 25.09
N ASN A 115 12.20 12.65 23.85
CA ASN A 115 11.71 13.95 23.41
C ASN A 115 10.22 13.84 23.08
N ASN A 116 9.39 14.19 24.07
CA ASN A 116 7.93 14.12 23.98
C ASN A 116 7.24 15.50 24.01
N ALA A 117 7.88 16.54 24.54
CA ALA A 117 7.25 17.84 24.69
C ALA A 117 6.85 18.43 23.32
N GLY A 118 5.66 19.02 23.25
CA GLY A 118 5.16 19.64 22.03
C GLY A 118 3.91 20.48 22.25
N VAL A 119 3.60 21.30 21.26
CA VAL A 119 2.38 22.13 21.18
C VAL A 119 1.80 22.06 19.77
N CYS A 120 0.47 22.19 19.66
CA CYS A 120 -0.22 22.31 18.39
C CYS A 120 -1.17 23.52 18.42
N VAL A 121 -1.19 24.27 17.32
CA VAL A 121 -2.16 25.34 17.07
C VAL A 121 -2.92 24.97 15.80
N LEU A 122 -4.23 24.82 15.93
CA LEU A 122 -5.13 24.50 14.83
C LEU A 122 -5.74 25.78 14.27
N GLY A 123 -5.64 25.94 12.96
CA GLY A 123 -6.20 27.04 12.19
C GLY A 123 -5.60 27.07 10.79
N GLU A 124 -6.34 27.61 9.82
CA GLU A 124 -5.76 27.85 8.49
C GLU A 124 -4.50 28.70 8.62
N PHE A 125 -3.50 28.40 7.79
CA PHE A 125 -2.19 29.00 7.94
C PHE A 125 -2.23 30.53 7.89
N GLU A 126 -3.09 31.10 7.05
CA GLU A 126 -3.32 32.56 6.95
C GLU A 126 -3.77 33.20 8.27
N TRP A 127 -4.43 32.44 9.16
CA TRP A 127 -4.95 32.99 10.41
C TRP A 127 -3.88 33.05 11.49
N LEU A 128 -3.00 32.05 11.54
CA LEU A 128 -1.99 31.95 12.59
C LEU A 128 -1.13 33.22 12.64
N THR A 129 -0.92 33.75 13.83
CA THR A 129 0.03 34.85 14.00
C THR A 129 1.46 34.32 13.84
N GLN A 130 2.37 35.20 13.43
CA GLN A 130 3.80 34.85 13.34
C GLN A 130 4.34 34.29 14.67
N GLU A 131 3.93 34.88 15.80
CA GLU A 131 4.29 34.40 17.14
C GLU A 131 3.80 32.95 17.41
N GLN A 132 2.61 32.58 16.93
CA GLN A 132 2.08 31.22 17.09
C GLN A 132 2.84 30.21 16.23
N VAL A 133 3.25 30.60 15.03
CA VAL A 133 4.10 29.79 14.15
C VAL A 133 5.47 29.59 14.79
N GLU A 134 6.11 30.67 15.23
CA GLU A 134 7.41 30.65 15.89
C GLU A 134 7.40 29.84 17.18
N ARG A 135 6.34 29.94 17.98
CA ARG A 135 6.15 29.12 19.19
C ARG A 135 6.05 27.63 18.84
N THR A 136 5.28 27.29 17.81
CA THR A 136 5.10 25.89 17.40
C THR A 136 6.41 25.27 16.93
N VAL A 137 7.15 25.97 16.07
CA VAL A 137 8.47 25.55 15.60
C VAL A 137 9.50 25.57 16.73
N GLY A 138 9.48 26.60 17.57
CA GLY A 138 10.39 26.82 18.68
C GLY A 138 10.33 25.72 19.73
N VAL A 139 9.12 25.29 20.11
CA VAL A 139 8.94 24.18 21.06
C VAL A 139 9.19 22.84 20.38
N ASN A 140 8.48 22.54 19.30
CA ASN A 140 8.47 21.19 18.73
C ASN A 140 9.83 20.83 18.12
N LEU A 141 10.42 21.72 17.31
CA LEU A 141 11.65 21.47 16.58
C LEU A 141 12.86 21.98 17.37
N LEU A 142 13.00 23.30 17.52
CA LEU A 142 14.23 23.89 18.05
C LEU A 142 14.50 23.47 19.50
N GLY A 143 13.46 23.36 20.32
CA GLY A 143 13.56 22.87 21.69
C GLY A 143 14.03 21.42 21.79
N THR A 144 13.46 20.55 20.96
CA THR A 144 13.89 19.14 20.85
C THR A 144 15.36 19.04 20.42
N LEU A 145 15.77 19.82 19.43
CA LEU A 145 17.17 19.87 18.97
C LEU A 145 18.11 20.32 20.09
N ARG A 146 17.74 21.37 20.84
CA ARG A 146 18.50 21.90 21.97
C ARG A 146 18.67 20.87 23.08
N LEU A 147 17.57 20.27 23.54
CA LEU A 147 17.61 19.27 24.61
C LEU A 147 18.42 18.04 24.18
N THR A 148 18.18 17.56 22.96
CA THR A 148 18.93 16.42 22.40
C THR A 148 20.41 16.73 22.39
N LYS A 149 20.83 17.87 21.82
CA LYS A 149 22.23 18.29 21.73
C LYS A 149 22.92 18.31 23.11
N ALA A 150 22.24 18.81 24.14
CA ALA A 150 22.77 18.84 25.50
C ALA A 150 22.94 17.43 26.12
N CYS A 151 22.06 16.49 25.77
CA CYS A 151 22.09 15.12 26.30
C CYS A 151 23.03 14.17 25.54
N LEU A 152 23.34 14.45 24.27
CA LEU A 152 24.09 13.55 23.38
C LEU A 152 25.43 13.04 23.95
N PRO A 153 26.27 13.85 24.62
CA PRO A 153 27.53 13.35 25.18
C PRO A 153 27.34 12.19 26.18
N PHE A 154 26.28 12.26 26.99
CA PHE A 154 25.96 11.24 28.00
C PHE A 154 25.34 10.00 27.38
N ILE A 155 24.39 10.19 26.45
CA ILE A 155 23.77 9.10 25.69
C ILE A 155 24.83 8.30 24.93
N ARG A 156 25.79 8.97 24.28
CA ARG A 156 26.90 8.32 23.58
C ARG A 156 27.79 7.52 24.53
N ARG A 157 28.16 8.08 25.68
CA ARG A 157 28.98 7.39 26.69
C ARG A 157 28.28 6.14 27.21
N ALA A 158 26.97 6.20 27.40
CA ALA A 158 26.15 5.11 27.89
C ALA A 158 25.73 4.09 26.81
N LYS A 159 26.09 4.30 25.53
CA LYS A 159 25.56 3.53 24.39
C LYS A 159 24.02 3.46 24.43
N GLY A 160 23.44 4.62 24.71
CA GLY A 160 22.05 4.81 25.07
C GLY A 160 21.10 4.99 23.89
N ARG A 161 19.90 5.52 24.16
CA ARG A 161 18.84 5.67 23.16
C ARG A 161 18.17 7.04 23.21
N VAL A 162 17.81 7.54 22.03
CA VAL A 162 16.98 8.73 21.85
C VAL A 162 15.67 8.31 21.21
N VAL A 163 14.55 8.61 21.86
CA VAL A 163 13.20 8.40 21.34
C VAL A 163 12.58 9.77 21.10
N VAL A 164 11.98 9.97 19.93
CA VAL A 164 11.30 11.23 19.58
C VAL A 164 9.85 10.95 19.25
N VAL A 165 8.95 11.66 19.92
CA VAL A 165 7.50 11.59 19.68
C VAL A 165 7.12 12.58 18.59
N SER A 166 6.88 12.04 17.39
CA SER A 166 6.38 12.73 16.21
C SER A 166 4.85 12.62 16.15
N THR A 167 4.27 12.34 14.99
CA THR A 167 2.82 12.19 14.76
C THR A 167 2.57 11.59 13.39
N VAL A 168 1.43 10.91 13.21
CA VAL A 168 1.00 10.42 11.88
C VAL A 168 0.81 11.55 10.85
N VAL A 169 0.52 12.78 11.30
CA VAL A 169 0.39 13.93 10.39
C VAL A 169 1.73 14.44 9.83
N ALA A 170 2.85 13.85 10.26
CA ALA A 170 4.15 14.03 9.61
C ALA A 170 4.29 13.19 8.33
N ILE A 171 3.43 12.19 8.12
CA ILE A 171 3.40 11.36 6.90
C ILE A 171 2.40 11.93 5.88
N SER A 172 1.30 12.54 6.36
CA SER A 172 0.28 13.14 5.50
C SER A 172 -0.18 14.46 6.09
N GLY A 173 -0.04 15.55 5.32
CA GLY A 173 -0.46 16.87 5.75
C GLY A 173 -1.98 16.98 5.88
N PHE A 174 -2.44 17.59 6.96
CA PHE A 174 -3.86 17.87 7.18
C PHE A 174 -4.13 19.38 7.12
N PRO A 175 -5.30 19.80 6.59
CA PRO A 175 -5.73 21.20 6.64
C PRO A 175 -5.70 21.74 8.07
N CYS A 176 -5.56 23.05 8.21
CA CYS A 176 -5.51 23.74 9.50
C CYS A 176 -4.35 23.35 10.46
N MET A 177 -3.34 22.58 10.01
CA MET A 177 -2.19 22.18 10.86
C MET A 177 -0.84 22.39 10.18
N ALA A 178 -0.75 23.31 9.21
CA ALA A 178 0.43 23.50 8.38
C ALA A 178 1.73 23.71 9.19
N ALA A 179 1.73 24.64 10.16
CA ALA A 179 2.92 24.92 10.99
C ALA A 179 3.30 23.73 11.88
N TYR A 180 2.31 23.02 12.43
CA TYR A 180 2.55 21.82 13.24
C TYR A 180 3.14 20.68 12.41
N CYS A 181 2.54 20.37 11.25
CA CYS A 181 3.03 19.34 10.34
C CYS A 181 4.46 19.66 9.89
N ALA A 182 4.74 20.90 9.48
CA ALA A 182 6.08 21.33 9.10
C ALA A 182 7.10 21.10 10.23
N SER A 183 6.76 21.44 11.48
CA SER A 183 7.64 21.22 12.63
C SER A 183 7.93 19.73 12.89
N LYS A 184 6.94 18.84 12.69
CA LYS A 184 7.08 17.41 12.94
C LYS A 184 7.79 16.67 11.80
N VAL A 185 7.55 17.06 10.53
CA VAL A 185 8.34 16.55 9.38
C VAL A 185 9.82 16.92 9.53
N ALA A 186 10.11 18.16 9.92
CA ALA A 186 11.48 18.60 10.18
C ALA A 186 12.17 17.78 11.29
N LEU A 187 11.43 17.41 12.35
CA LEU A 187 11.93 16.52 13.40
C LEU A 187 12.29 15.13 12.88
N GLU A 188 11.48 14.55 11.99
CA GLU A 188 11.77 13.22 11.44
C GLU A 188 13.04 13.23 10.59
N SER A 189 13.21 14.28 9.78
CA SER A 189 14.45 14.50 9.01
C SER A 189 15.68 14.67 9.91
N PHE A 190 15.55 15.45 11.00
CA PHE A 190 16.59 15.57 12.02
C PHE A 190 16.94 14.21 12.65
N CYS A 191 15.94 13.39 13.00
CA CYS A 191 16.18 12.07 13.58
C CYS A 191 16.89 11.13 12.61
N ASN A 192 16.61 11.23 11.30
CA ASN A 192 17.29 10.44 10.29
C ASN A 192 18.79 10.76 10.22
N CYS A 193 19.15 12.04 10.28
CA CYS A 193 20.55 12.47 10.35
C CYS A 193 21.21 11.97 11.63
N LEU A 194 20.57 12.19 12.78
CA LEU A 194 21.10 11.83 14.09
C LEU A 194 21.33 10.32 14.24
N ARG A 195 20.49 9.49 13.62
CA ARG A 195 20.64 8.03 13.62
C ARG A 195 21.95 7.60 12.98
N VAL A 196 22.33 8.22 11.86
CA VAL A 196 23.59 7.93 11.16
C VAL A 196 24.78 8.38 12.01
N GLU A 197 24.71 9.58 12.59
CA GLU A 197 25.77 10.12 13.43
C GLU A 197 26.05 9.29 14.69
N LEU A 198 25.00 8.72 15.29
CA LEU A 198 25.07 7.97 16.55
C LEU A 198 25.34 6.48 16.38
N ALA A 199 25.05 5.89 15.22
CA ALA A 199 25.25 4.45 14.97
C ALA A 199 26.69 4.00 15.28
N ARG A 200 27.69 4.75 14.83
CA ARG A 200 29.13 4.48 15.11
C ARG A 200 29.52 4.56 16.59
N HIS A 201 28.66 5.12 17.43
CA HIS A 201 28.85 5.24 18.87
C HIS A 201 28.03 4.22 19.66
N GLY A 202 27.32 3.30 18.98
CA GLY A 202 26.46 2.31 19.62
C GLY A 202 25.22 2.91 20.30
N ALA A 203 24.81 4.12 19.90
CA ALA A 203 23.60 4.77 20.38
C ALA A 203 22.53 4.82 19.28
N TYR A 204 21.26 4.65 19.66
CA TYR A 204 20.17 4.46 18.71
C TYR A 204 19.13 5.59 18.78
N VAL A 205 18.51 5.90 17.63
CA VAL A 205 17.47 6.93 17.52
C VAL A 205 16.21 6.33 16.91
N SER A 206 15.10 6.47 17.63
CA SER A 206 13.78 5.96 17.21
C SER A 206 12.74 7.07 17.18
N VAL A 207 11.82 7.00 16.23
CA VAL A 207 10.69 7.92 16.11
C VAL A 207 9.41 7.14 16.33
N ILE A 208 8.55 7.65 17.21
CA ILE A 208 7.21 7.12 17.45
C ILE A 208 6.22 8.12 16.88
N ARG A 209 5.19 7.63 16.19
CA ARG A 209 4.17 8.45 15.52
C ARG A 209 2.79 8.17 16.10
N PRO A 210 2.38 8.90 17.14
CA PRO A 210 1.02 8.78 17.64
C PRO A 210 -0.03 9.28 16.65
N GLY A 211 -1.16 8.58 16.64
CA GLY A 211 -2.45 9.02 16.11
C GLY A 211 -3.09 10.12 16.95
N ASP A 212 -4.39 10.35 16.78
CA ASP A 212 -5.09 11.45 17.46
C ASP A 212 -5.38 11.14 18.94
N LEU A 213 -4.64 11.82 19.83
CA LEU A 213 -4.77 11.74 21.28
C LEU A 213 -5.16 13.09 21.91
N VAL A 214 -5.93 13.93 21.22
CA VAL A 214 -6.29 15.28 21.73
C VAL A 214 -7.06 15.22 23.07
N LYS A 215 -7.88 14.19 23.32
CA LYS A 215 -8.57 14.00 24.61
C LYS A 215 -7.65 13.59 25.77
N HIS A 216 -6.46 13.16 25.41
CA HIS A 216 -5.52 12.40 26.22
C HIS A 216 -4.20 13.16 26.42
N THR A 217 -4.06 14.36 25.84
CA THR A 217 -2.86 15.18 25.88
C THR A 217 -3.20 16.66 26.08
N ALA A 218 -2.28 17.42 26.68
CA ALA A 218 -2.40 18.88 26.76
C ALA A 218 -1.90 19.61 25.50
N LEU A 219 -1.72 18.89 24.38
CA LEU A 219 -1.11 19.42 23.16
C LEU A 219 -1.82 20.67 22.61
N MET A 220 -3.15 20.74 22.82
CA MET A 220 -4.03 21.81 22.36
C MET A 220 -4.67 22.62 23.51
N THR A 221 -4.12 22.59 24.74
CA THR A 221 -4.73 23.29 25.89
C THR A 221 -4.87 24.79 25.69
N ARG A 222 -3.99 25.42 24.88
CA ARG A 222 -4.06 26.85 24.55
C ARG A 222 -4.95 27.18 23.37
N GLN A 223 -5.53 26.19 22.68
CA GLN A 223 -6.25 26.39 21.43
C GLN A 223 -7.38 27.42 21.52
N ALA A 224 -8.15 27.41 22.62
CA ALA A 224 -9.23 28.39 22.81
C ALA A 224 -8.71 29.83 22.93
N SER A 225 -7.54 30.03 23.53
CA SER A 225 -6.88 31.33 23.60
C SER A 225 -6.26 31.72 22.26
N ASP A 226 -5.62 30.75 21.59
CA ASP A 226 -4.98 30.96 20.29
C ASP A 226 -6.00 31.34 19.22
N ALA A 227 -7.18 30.71 19.24
CA ALA A 227 -8.30 31.04 18.35
C ALA A 227 -8.82 32.46 18.54
N LYS A 228 -8.86 32.96 19.79
CA LYS A 228 -9.24 34.36 20.06
C LYS A 228 -8.18 35.33 19.53
N THR A 229 -6.90 34.96 19.59
CA THR A 229 -5.79 35.81 19.14
C THR A 229 -5.82 36.00 17.63
N PHE A 230 -5.91 34.93 16.84
CA PHE A 230 -5.98 35.10 15.39
C PHE A 230 -7.33 35.63 14.91
N ALA A 231 -8.45 35.36 15.59
CA ALA A 231 -9.73 35.98 15.26
C ALA A 231 -9.72 37.51 15.39
N ARG A 232 -8.86 38.07 16.25
CA ARG A 232 -8.63 39.52 16.36
C ARG A 232 -7.72 40.08 15.27
N ASN A 233 -6.83 39.26 14.73
CA ASN A 233 -5.83 39.66 13.74
C ASN A 233 -6.24 39.32 12.29
N SER A 234 -7.27 38.48 12.08
CA SER A 234 -7.80 38.13 10.77
C SER A 234 -8.93 39.07 10.35
N SER A 235 -8.97 39.49 9.08
CA SER A 235 -10.11 40.21 8.47
C SER A 235 -11.38 39.35 8.35
N TRP A 236 -11.26 38.05 8.64
CA TRP A 236 -12.27 37.02 8.44
C TRP A 236 -13.21 36.85 9.64
N ARG A 237 -14.41 37.45 9.56
CA ARG A 237 -15.46 37.36 10.60
C ARG A 237 -15.99 35.94 10.87
N ALA A 238 -15.72 34.97 10.00
CA ALA A 238 -16.21 33.59 10.11
C ALA A 238 -15.19 32.60 10.73
N ALA A 239 -13.94 33.01 10.97
CA ALA A 239 -12.87 32.14 11.47
C ALA A 239 -13.20 31.43 12.81
N PRO A 240 -13.84 32.07 13.81
CA PRO A 240 -14.19 31.39 15.07
C PRO A 240 -15.21 30.25 14.89
N ASN A 241 -16.18 30.42 14.00
CA ASN A 241 -17.22 29.42 13.73
C ASN A 241 -16.66 28.23 12.94
N PHE A 242 -15.72 28.49 12.03
CA PHE A 242 -15.03 27.46 11.29
C PHE A 242 -14.11 26.64 12.20
N VAL A 243 -13.31 27.26 13.06
CA VAL A 243 -12.43 26.55 14.02
C VAL A 243 -13.25 25.67 14.95
N THR A 244 -14.39 26.16 15.45
CA THR A 244 -15.29 25.37 16.32
C THR A 244 -15.89 24.18 15.57
N SER A 245 -16.29 24.37 14.31
CA SER A 245 -16.84 23.30 13.46
C SER A 245 -15.78 22.26 13.09
N TRP A 246 -14.54 22.69 12.82
CA TRP A 246 -13.41 21.82 12.53
C TRP A 246 -12.90 21.08 13.75
N GLN A 247 -12.90 21.71 14.93
CA GLN A 247 -12.65 21.01 16.19
C GLN A 247 -13.70 19.93 16.42
N ALA A 248 -14.99 20.22 16.20
CA ALA A 248 -16.03 19.20 16.32
C ALA A 248 -15.84 18.06 15.31
N PHE A 249 -15.46 18.36 14.06
CA PHE A 249 -15.13 17.38 13.04
C PHE A 249 -13.92 16.51 13.45
N TYR A 250 -12.84 17.13 13.92
CA TYR A 250 -11.63 16.43 14.36
C TYR A 250 -11.90 15.58 15.60
N HIS A 251 -12.64 16.09 16.59
CA HIS A 251 -13.09 15.31 17.75
C HIS A 251 -14.01 14.14 17.37
N GLY A 252 -14.80 14.29 16.30
CA GLY A 252 -15.63 13.24 15.72
C GLY A 252 -14.81 12.18 14.99
N LEU A 253 -13.76 12.58 14.26
CA LEU A 253 -12.78 11.67 13.68
C LEU A 253 -11.98 10.95 14.77
N ALA A 254 -11.50 11.64 15.80
CA ALA A 254 -10.80 11.06 16.95
C ALA A 254 -11.60 9.95 17.64
N ALA A 255 -12.93 10.05 17.66
CA ALA A 255 -13.81 9.03 18.22
C ALA A 255 -13.90 7.76 17.36
N LEU A 256 -13.47 7.81 16.10
CA LEU A 256 -13.39 6.66 15.18
C LEU A 256 -12.06 5.90 15.30
N TRP A 257 -11.04 6.48 15.93
CA TRP A 257 -9.72 5.88 16.13
C TRP A 257 -9.63 5.42 17.60
N ILE A 258 -9.80 4.12 17.85
CA ILE A 258 -9.56 3.54 19.18
C ILE A 258 -8.07 3.20 19.24
N GLU A 259 -7.26 4.13 19.75
CA GLU A 259 -5.87 3.86 20.12
C GLU A 259 -5.68 4.23 21.59
N GLU A 260 -5.29 3.26 22.41
CA GLU A 260 -5.07 3.49 23.82
C GLU A 260 -3.71 4.16 24.05
N GLU A 261 -3.65 5.21 24.87
CA GLU A 261 -2.41 5.85 25.36
C GLU A 261 -1.36 4.81 25.81
N GLU A 262 -1.84 3.69 26.34
CA GLU A 262 -1.04 2.58 26.83
C GLU A 262 -0.20 1.93 25.72
N MET A 263 -0.71 1.85 24.49
CA MET A 263 0.00 1.31 23.33
C MET A 263 1.27 2.11 23.00
N TYR A 264 1.21 3.44 23.08
CA TYR A 264 2.34 4.32 22.83
C TYR A 264 3.38 4.26 23.94
N CYS A 265 2.93 4.12 25.19
CA CYS A 265 3.80 3.90 26.32
C CYS A 265 4.53 2.55 26.22
N CYS A 266 3.84 1.49 25.77
CA CYS A 266 4.46 0.20 25.45
C CYS A 266 5.53 0.36 24.35
N GLY A 267 5.21 1.02 23.24
CA GLY A 267 6.17 1.21 22.14
C GLY A 267 7.44 1.94 22.57
N CYS A 268 7.32 3.02 23.37
CA CYS A 268 8.48 3.69 23.97
C CYS A 268 9.32 2.74 24.83
N LEU A 269 8.67 1.94 25.68
CA LEU A 269 9.32 1.00 26.59
C LEU A 269 10.04 -0.13 25.83
N ASP A 270 9.39 -0.72 24.83
CA ASP A 270 9.95 -1.77 23.97
C ASP A 270 11.20 -1.27 23.22
N ILE A 271 11.13 -0.04 22.72
CA ILE A 271 12.23 0.65 22.06
C ILE A 271 13.36 0.99 23.04
N LEU A 272 13.09 1.18 24.32
CA LEU A 272 14.12 1.35 25.34
C LEU A 272 14.73 -0.01 25.73
N GLU A 273 13.98 -1.11 25.74
CA GLU A 273 14.54 -2.42 26.14
C GLU A 273 15.19 -3.23 25.02
N GLY A 274 14.87 -2.91 23.77
CA GLY A 274 15.58 -3.44 22.61
C GLY A 274 15.01 -4.75 22.16
N ALA A 275 13.69 -4.86 22.17
CA ALA A 275 12.99 -5.94 21.50
C ALA A 275 13.25 -5.85 19.99
N THR A 276 14.36 -6.45 19.54
CA THR A 276 14.41 -7.11 18.25
C THR A 276 13.57 -8.39 18.35
N PRO A 277 12.75 -8.75 17.35
CA PRO A 277 11.89 -9.95 17.39
C PRO A 277 12.59 -11.30 17.62
N GLU A 278 13.92 -11.35 17.73
CA GLU A 278 14.71 -12.59 17.68
C GLU A 278 15.29 -13.06 19.02
N ALA A 279 15.17 -12.32 20.12
CA ALA A 279 15.96 -12.60 21.33
C ALA A 279 15.33 -13.50 22.41
N ASN A 280 14.19 -14.14 22.19
CA ASN A 280 13.42 -14.81 23.27
C ASN A 280 13.26 -16.34 23.16
N ASN A 281 14.21 -17.05 22.54
CA ASN A 281 14.15 -18.51 22.44
C ASN A 281 15.06 -19.30 23.39
N ASN A 282 15.93 -18.68 24.20
CA ASN A 282 16.84 -19.43 25.07
C ASN A 282 16.95 -18.84 26.49
N SER A 283 16.00 -19.18 27.37
CA SER A 283 16.30 -19.37 28.80
C SER A 283 15.17 -20.15 29.50
N SER A 284 15.44 -21.42 29.81
CA SER A 284 14.60 -22.26 30.67
C SER A 284 15.06 -22.13 32.12
N SER A 285 14.23 -21.57 33.00
CA SER A 285 14.45 -21.56 34.45
C SER A 285 13.22 -22.06 35.22
N PRO A 286 13.38 -22.86 36.31
CA PRO A 286 12.29 -23.57 36.99
C PRO A 286 11.25 -22.67 37.70
N ALA A 287 11.54 -21.37 37.87
CA ALA A 287 10.62 -20.43 38.52
C ALA A 287 9.37 -20.09 37.68
N CYS A 288 9.33 -20.48 36.39
CA CYS A 288 8.20 -20.22 35.51
C CYS A 288 7.00 -21.18 35.67
N GLU A 289 7.21 -22.38 36.22
CA GLU A 289 6.14 -23.39 36.30
C GLU A 289 5.21 -23.20 37.50
N GLU A 290 5.75 -22.83 38.66
CA GLU A 290 4.96 -22.61 39.89
C GLU A 290 4.05 -21.36 39.80
N HIS A 291 4.43 -20.40 38.95
CA HIS A 291 3.64 -19.20 38.68
C HIS A 291 2.47 -19.41 37.71
N ARG A 292 2.47 -20.52 36.96
CA ARG A 292 1.42 -20.85 35.98
C ARG A 292 0.16 -21.37 36.67
N ALA A 293 0.31 -22.10 37.78
CA ALA A 293 -0.82 -22.66 38.55
C ALA A 293 -1.66 -21.60 39.27
N ARG A 294 -1.08 -20.46 39.68
CA ARG A 294 -1.83 -19.36 40.33
C ARG A 294 -2.57 -18.43 39.34
N ARG A 295 -2.36 -18.58 38.02
CA ARG A 295 -2.98 -17.75 36.97
C ARG A 295 -4.40 -18.18 36.60
N GLU A 296 -4.74 -19.45 36.74
CA GLU A 296 -6.02 -19.98 36.24
C GLU A 296 -7.21 -19.61 37.15
N ASP A 297 -6.96 -19.35 38.44
CA ASP A 297 -8.03 -19.16 39.42
C ASP A 297 -8.58 -17.71 39.48
N SER A 298 -7.82 -16.73 38.98
CA SER A 298 -8.20 -15.30 39.07
C SER A 298 -8.98 -14.77 37.87
N CYS A 299 -8.85 -15.38 36.68
CA CYS A 299 -9.55 -14.91 35.47
C CYS A 299 -11.01 -15.36 35.40
N ALA A 300 -11.44 -16.32 36.22
CA ALA A 300 -12.78 -16.92 36.15
C ALA A 300 -13.90 -16.11 36.83
N ARG A 301 -13.61 -14.99 37.52
CA ARG A 301 -14.60 -14.37 38.45
C ARG A 301 -15.29 -13.07 38.02
N VAL A 302 -15.03 -12.50 36.83
CA VAL A 302 -15.52 -11.13 36.53
C VAL A 302 -16.53 -11.00 35.38
N ALA A 303 -17.03 -12.08 34.76
CA ALA A 303 -17.99 -11.92 33.66
C ALA A 303 -19.13 -12.94 33.65
N ILE A 304 -20.09 -12.83 34.58
CA ILE A 304 -21.41 -13.49 34.42
C ILE A 304 -22.54 -12.62 34.99
N ALA A 305 -23.29 -11.97 34.11
CA ALA A 305 -24.70 -11.67 34.34
C ALA A 305 -25.46 -11.48 33.00
N SER A 306 -26.24 -12.51 32.63
CA SER A 306 -27.49 -12.51 31.81
C SER A 306 -27.53 -13.38 30.51
N CYS A 307 -28.20 -14.54 30.65
CA CYS A 307 -28.92 -15.42 29.70
C CYS A 307 -28.27 -15.90 28.36
N PRO A 308 -27.68 -17.12 28.30
CA PRO A 308 -26.90 -17.61 27.12
C PRO A 308 -27.68 -18.40 26.04
N LYS A 309 -28.75 -19.14 26.39
CA LYS A 309 -29.15 -20.31 25.57
C LYS A 309 -29.81 -20.03 24.21
N LYS A 310 -30.44 -18.86 24.00
CA LYS A 310 -31.09 -18.53 22.71
C LYS A 310 -30.16 -17.85 21.71
N ARG A 311 -29.02 -17.30 22.16
CA ARG A 311 -28.05 -16.58 21.31
C ARG A 311 -27.04 -17.55 20.71
N GLU A 312 -26.57 -18.53 21.49
CA GLU A 312 -25.66 -19.60 21.02
C GLU A 312 -26.25 -20.38 19.84
N GLN A 313 -27.47 -20.89 19.95
CA GLN A 313 -28.08 -21.68 18.86
C GLN A 313 -28.29 -20.89 17.56
N ARG A 314 -28.44 -19.56 17.65
CA ARG A 314 -28.61 -18.67 16.48
C ARG A 314 -27.26 -18.32 15.87
N PHE A 315 -26.23 -18.11 16.70
CA PHE A 315 -24.85 -17.91 16.27
C PHE A 315 -24.26 -19.16 15.64
N GLU A 316 -24.55 -20.34 16.18
CA GLU A 316 -24.00 -21.61 15.69
C GLU A 316 -24.60 -21.97 14.33
N ARG A 317 -25.92 -21.80 14.13
CA ARG A 317 -26.55 -21.98 12.80
C ARG A 317 -26.04 -20.97 11.77
N MET A 318 -25.72 -19.75 12.19
CA MET A 318 -25.18 -18.70 11.33
C MET A 318 -23.69 -18.93 11.02
N ALA A 319 -22.90 -19.38 11.99
CA ALA A 319 -21.51 -19.78 11.86
C ALA A 319 -21.36 -21.00 10.95
N THR A 320 -22.23 -22.00 11.07
CA THR A 320 -22.24 -23.17 10.17
C THR A 320 -22.67 -22.80 8.74
N ARG A 321 -23.60 -21.85 8.57
CA ARG A 321 -23.95 -21.29 7.24
C ARG A 321 -22.79 -20.47 6.64
N LEU A 322 -22.08 -19.69 7.46
CA LEU A 322 -20.93 -18.89 7.05
C LEU A 322 -19.71 -19.77 6.75
N GLN A 323 -19.44 -20.81 7.54
CA GLN A 323 -18.41 -21.82 7.28
C GLN A 323 -18.71 -22.61 6.00
N ARG A 324 -19.97 -22.99 5.75
CA ARG A 324 -20.38 -23.62 4.47
C ARG A 324 -20.24 -22.67 3.29
N ARG A 325 -20.47 -21.36 3.46
CA ARG A 325 -20.25 -20.33 2.42
C ARG A 325 -18.76 -20.01 2.20
N ARG A 326 -17.94 -20.03 3.26
CA ARG A 326 -16.46 -19.88 3.19
C ARG A 326 -15.84 -21.10 2.53
N ALA A 327 -16.21 -22.31 2.94
CA ALA A 327 -15.77 -23.55 2.30
C ALA A 327 -16.20 -23.65 0.82
N ARG A 328 -17.36 -23.10 0.44
CA ARG A 328 -17.78 -22.98 -0.98
C ARG A 328 -16.98 -21.95 -1.79
N ARG A 329 -16.35 -20.95 -1.16
CA ARG A 329 -15.49 -19.94 -1.83
C ARG A 329 -14.00 -20.31 -1.85
N VAL A 330 -13.54 -21.15 -0.93
CA VAL A 330 -12.13 -21.52 -0.75
C VAL A 330 -11.61 -22.49 -1.83
N GLY A 331 -12.46 -22.94 -2.76
CA GLY A 331 -12.09 -23.89 -3.82
C GLY A 331 -12.13 -23.38 -5.26
N LYS A 332 -12.48 -22.10 -5.53
CA LYS A 332 -12.45 -21.55 -6.89
C LYS A 332 -11.33 -20.52 -7.01
N SER A 333 -10.39 -20.77 -7.93
CA SER A 333 -9.43 -19.77 -8.41
C SER A 333 -10.15 -18.47 -8.77
N PRO A 334 -9.55 -17.28 -8.58
CA PRO A 334 -10.07 -16.03 -9.12
C PRO A 334 -10.42 -16.17 -10.61
N VAL A 335 -11.51 -15.52 -11.00
CA VAL A 335 -12.03 -15.50 -12.38
C VAL A 335 -10.94 -14.97 -13.32
N LEU A 336 -10.88 -15.50 -14.55
CA LEU A 336 -9.86 -15.23 -15.58
C LEU A 336 -8.44 -15.74 -15.35
N GLN A 337 -8.03 -16.22 -14.18
CA GLN A 337 -6.63 -16.66 -14.02
C GLN A 337 -6.28 -17.86 -14.92
N HIS A 338 -7.22 -18.79 -15.10
CA HIS A 338 -7.02 -19.92 -16.00
C HIS A 338 -6.85 -19.47 -17.45
N PHE A 339 -7.79 -18.66 -17.95
CA PHE A 339 -7.74 -18.00 -19.25
C PHE A 339 -6.41 -17.25 -19.46
N SER A 340 -5.99 -16.47 -18.47
CA SER A 340 -4.76 -15.66 -18.52
C SER A 340 -3.52 -16.52 -18.76
N LEU A 341 -3.38 -17.60 -18.00
CA LEU A 341 -2.22 -18.49 -18.12
C LEU A 341 -2.28 -19.37 -19.38
N GLN A 342 -3.46 -19.78 -19.83
CA GLN A 342 -3.61 -20.53 -21.08
C GLN A 342 -3.27 -19.67 -22.30
N LEU A 343 -3.82 -18.46 -22.38
CA LEU A 343 -3.54 -17.54 -23.47
C LEU A 343 -2.08 -17.10 -23.48
N TYR A 344 -1.48 -16.88 -22.30
CA TYR A 344 -0.05 -16.64 -22.19
C TYR A 344 0.78 -17.79 -22.77
N ARG A 345 0.45 -19.04 -22.46
CA ARG A 345 1.15 -20.21 -23.02
C ARG A 345 1.00 -20.33 -24.53
N ALA A 346 -0.15 -19.94 -25.08
CA ALA A 346 -0.34 -19.91 -26.53
C ALA A 346 0.60 -18.87 -27.17
N LEU A 347 0.69 -17.67 -26.58
CA LEU A 347 1.55 -16.59 -27.05
C LEU A 347 3.05 -16.88 -26.89
N SER A 348 3.45 -17.54 -25.79
CA SER A 348 4.86 -17.80 -25.47
C SER A 348 5.51 -18.89 -26.34
N ARG A 349 4.74 -19.58 -27.19
CA ARG A 349 5.27 -20.58 -28.14
C ARG A 349 6.03 -19.94 -29.30
N ASP A 350 5.49 -18.84 -29.82
CA ASP A 350 5.93 -18.25 -31.09
C ASP A 350 6.65 -16.90 -30.88
N ARG A 351 6.76 -16.42 -29.64
CA ARG A 351 7.26 -15.06 -29.33
C ARG A 351 8.36 -15.07 -28.28
N VAL A 352 9.37 -14.21 -28.51
CA VAL A 352 10.54 -14.08 -27.63
C VAL A 352 10.16 -13.38 -26.33
N ASN A 353 9.73 -12.12 -26.41
CA ASN A 353 9.11 -11.42 -25.29
C ASN A 353 7.59 -11.51 -25.44
N VAL A 354 6.89 -11.50 -24.32
CA VAL A 354 5.43 -11.51 -24.28
C VAL A 354 4.99 -10.47 -23.27
N PHE A 355 4.02 -9.64 -23.64
CA PHE A 355 3.31 -8.78 -22.72
C PHE A 355 1.92 -8.49 -23.29
N PHE A 356 0.88 -8.77 -22.51
CA PHE A 356 -0.49 -8.41 -22.85
C PHE A 356 -1.34 -8.28 -21.59
N SER A 357 -2.55 -7.74 -21.75
CA SER A 357 -3.57 -7.69 -20.70
C SER A 357 -4.65 -8.76 -20.93
N PRO A 358 -4.62 -9.90 -20.22
CA PRO A 358 -5.70 -10.89 -20.28
C PRO A 358 -7.04 -10.30 -19.88
N PHE A 359 -7.04 -9.40 -18.89
CA PHE A 359 -8.23 -8.68 -18.44
C PHE A 359 -8.79 -7.80 -19.57
N GLY A 360 -7.93 -7.06 -20.28
CA GLY A 360 -8.31 -6.29 -21.47
C GLY A 360 -8.92 -7.13 -22.58
N THR A 361 -8.27 -8.25 -22.91
CA THR A 361 -8.76 -9.20 -23.91
C THR A 361 -10.12 -9.77 -23.51
N ALA A 362 -10.31 -10.13 -22.23
CA ALA A 362 -11.60 -10.62 -21.73
C ALA A 362 -12.71 -9.57 -21.84
N VAL A 363 -12.41 -8.30 -21.51
CA VAL A 363 -13.39 -7.20 -21.67
C VAL A 363 -13.83 -7.07 -23.13
N ALA A 364 -12.89 -7.13 -24.08
CA ALA A 364 -13.24 -7.08 -25.50
C ALA A 364 -14.09 -8.29 -25.93
N LEU A 365 -13.75 -9.51 -25.47
CA LEU A 365 -14.52 -10.72 -25.77
C LEU A 365 -15.95 -10.67 -25.24
N VAL A 366 -16.20 -10.01 -24.11
CA VAL A 366 -17.57 -9.84 -23.60
C VAL A 366 -18.43 -8.97 -24.52
N SER A 367 -17.85 -7.99 -25.23
CA SER A 367 -18.59 -7.25 -26.26
C SER A 367 -19.00 -8.14 -27.43
N ALA A 368 -18.19 -9.15 -27.78
CA ALA A 368 -18.57 -10.16 -28.78
C ALA A 368 -19.61 -11.15 -28.24
N LEU A 369 -19.49 -11.54 -26.96
CA LEU A 369 -20.42 -12.44 -26.29
C LEU A 369 -21.87 -11.91 -26.33
N ALA A 370 -22.08 -10.61 -26.10
CA ALA A 370 -23.42 -10.00 -26.16
C ALA A 370 -24.11 -10.22 -27.52
N GLY A 371 -23.31 -10.27 -28.60
CA GLY A 371 -23.76 -10.55 -29.96
C GLY A 371 -23.72 -12.02 -30.39
N SER A 372 -23.14 -12.91 -29.57
CA SER A 372 -22.93 -14.32 -29.90
C SER A 372 -24.08 -15.20 -29.41
N ARG A 373 -24.37 -16.30 -30.11
CA ARG A 373 -25.35 -17.33 -29.70
C ARG A 373 -24.73 -18.73 -29.84
N GLY A 374 -25.48 -19.74 -29.41
CA GLY A 374 -25.12 -21.16 -29.54
C GLY A 374 -23.70 -21.49 -29.05
N ASP A 375 -23.02 -22.37 -29.80
CA ASP A 375 -21.68 -22.87 -29.48
C ASP A 375 -20.63 -21.74 -29.43
N THR A 376 -20.80 -20.67 -30.24
CA THR A 376 -19.91 -19.51 -30.21
C THR A 376 -19.92 -18.82 -28.85
N ALA A 377 -21.09 -18.61 -28.25
CA ALA A 377 -21.21 -18.02 -26.92
C ALA A 377 -20.66 -18.96 -25.83
N ASP A 378 -20.96 -20.25 -25.94
CA ASP A 378 -20.50 -21.27 -24.97
C ASP A 378 -18.97 -21.42 -24.98
N GLN A 379 -18.32 -21.34 -26.14
CA GLN A 379 -16.87 -21.34 -26.27
C GLN A 379 -16.24 -20.15 -25.54
N ILE A 380 -16.79 -18.93 -25.70
CA ILE A 380 -16.29 -17.73 -25.02
C ILE A 380 -16.43 -17.87 -23.50
N LEU A 381 -17.61 -18.25 -23.00
CA LEU A 381 -17.86 -18.42 -21.56
C LEU A 381 -16.95 -19.49 -20.95
N THR A 382 -16.81 -20.63 -21.64
CA THR A 382 -15.95 -21.75 -21.22
C THR A 382 -14.49 -21.33 -21.16
N ALA A 383 -13.98 -20.64 -22.18
CA ALA A 383 -12.59 -20.18 -22.21
C ALA A 383 -12.29 -19.15 -21.12
N LEU A 384 -13.23 -18.24 -20.84
CA LEU A 384 -13.11 -17.27 -19.74
C LEU A 384 -13.28 -17.90 -18.35
N GLY A 385 -13.81 -19.13 -18.29
CA GLY A 385 -14.03 -19.87 -17.05
C GLY A 385 -15.18 -19.33 -16.21
N VAL A 386 -16.18 -18.75 -16.85
CA VAL A 386 -17.37 -18.17 -16.20
C VAL A 386 -18.64 -18.91 -16.61
N SER A 387 -19.64 -18.87 -15.74
CA SER A 387 -20.90 -19.59 -15.95
C SER A 387 -21.86 -18.81 -16.87
N ASP A 388 -21.80 -17.48 -16.79
CA ASP A 388 -22.66 -16.55 -17.50
C ASP A 388 -21.99 -15.17 -17.66
N GLU A 389 -22.57 -14.33 -18.50
CA GLU A 389 -22.11 -12.96 -18.75
C GLU A 389 -22.17 -12.07 -17.49
N GLU A 390 -23.15 -12.27 -16.61
CA GLU A 390 -23.30 -11.47 -15.39
C GLU A 390 -22.16 -11.72 -14.37
N GLU A 391 -21.62 -12.94 -14.31
CA GLU A 391 -20.46 -13.29 -13.49
C GLU A 391 -19.22 -12.49 -13.91
N ILE A 392 -18.93 -12.42 -15.22
CA ILE A 392 -17.76 -11.68 -15.71
C ILE A 392 -17.94 -10.16 -15.61
N LEU A 393 -19.13 -9.63 -15.89
CA LEU A 393 -19.42 -8.20 -15.75
C LEU A 393 -19.28 -7.72 -14.29
N ARG A 394 -19.68 -8.54 -13.31
CA ARG A 394 -19.47 -8.24 -11.87
C ARG A 394 -17.99 -8.24 -11.48
N GLU A 395 -17.19 -9.10 -12.10
CA GLU A 395 -15.74 -9.10 -11.90
C GLU A 395 -15.14 -7.81 -12.45
N PHE A 396 -15.49 -7.44 -13.67
CA PHE A 396 -15.05 -6.18 -14.30
C PHE A 396 -15.45 -4.96 -13.50
N ALA A 397 -16.69 -4.87 -13.02
CA ALA A 397 -17.15 -3.77 -12.19
C ALA A 397 -16.40 -3.65 -10.85
N THR A 398 -15.79 -4.72 -10.37
CA THR A 398 -15.00 -4.65 -9.14
C THR A 398 -13.55 -4.30 -9.40
N VAL A 399 -12.92 -4.95 -10.38
CA VAL A 399 -11.55 -4.60 -10.78
C VAL A 399 -11.50 -3.15 -11.29
N GLY A 400 -12.50 -2.72 -12.06
CA GLY A 400 -12.66 -1.36 -12.55
C GLY A 400 -12.67 -0.31 -11.43
N ARG A 401 -13.34 -0.60 -10.29
CA ARG A 401 -13.33 0.29 -9.10
C ARG A 401 -11.95 0.39 -8.45
N THR A 402 -11.11 -0.66 -8.54
CA THR A 402 -9.72 -0.58 -8.08
C THR A 402 -8.85 0.25 -9.02
N LEU A 403 -9.15 0.24 -10.32
CA LEU A 403 -8.41 0.98 -11.34
C LEU A 403 -8.84 2.45 -11.47
N GLU A 404 -10.09 2.78 -11.14
CA GLU A 404 -10.65 4.14 -11.20
C GLU A 404 -9.83 5.23 -10.48
N PRO A 405 -9.30 5.01 -9.25
CA PRO A 405 -8.46 6.01 -8.59
C PRO A 405 -7.06 6.15 -9.20
N LEU A 406 -6.65 5.22 -10.07
CA LEU A 406 -5.35 5.26 -10.71
C LEU A 406 -5.38 6.25 -11.87
N SER A 407 -4.36 7.10 -11.95
CA SER A 407 -4.28 8.09 -13.02
C SER A 407 -4.28 7.40 -14.39
N ALA A 408 -5.15 7.85 -15.29
CA ALA A 408 -5.16 7.48 -16.71
C ALA A 408 -3.82 7.78 -17.41
N GLN A 409 -2.93 8.55 -16.77
CA GLN A 409 -1.57 8.74 -17.25
C GLN A 409 -0.66 7.51 -17.05
N HIS A 410 -0.98 6.60 -16.14
CA HIS A 410 -0.09 5.51 -15.74
C HIS A 410 -0.71 4.12 -15.99
N VAL A 411 -2.03 4.00 -15.95
CA VAL A 411 -2.76 2.79 -16.33
C VAL A 411 -3.85 3.17 -17.31
N GLY A 412 -3.93 2.45 -18.43
CA GLY A 412 -4.97 2.63 -19.42
C GLY A 412 -5.42 1.29 -19.98
N LEU A 413 -6.73 1.12 -20.10
CA LEU A 413 -7.34 -0.01 -20.81
C LEU A 413 -8.43 0.54 -21.72
N ALA A 414 -8.33 0.24 -23.01
CA ALA A 414 -9.32 0.66 -24.00
C ALA A 414 -9.60 -0.48 -24.98
N ASN A 415 -10.86 -0.84 -25.09
CA ASN A 415 -11.33 -1.91 -25.97
C ASN A 415 -12.42 -1.35 -26.89
N LYS A 416 -12.41 -1.79 -28.14
CA LYS A 416 -13.41 -1.36 -29.11
C LYS A 416 -13.66 -2.41 -30.19
N MET A 417 -14.92 -2.66 -30.48
CA MET A 417 -15.37 -3.44 -31.64
C MET A 417 -15.72 -2.48 -32.78
N TYR A 418 -15.21 -2.75 -33.97
CA TYR A 418 -15.48 -2.00 -35.18
C TYR A 418 -16.33 -2.85 -36.13
N LEU A 419 -17.46 -2.29 -36.56
CA LEU A 419 -18.41 -2.90 -37.47
C LEU A 419 -18.41 -2.15 -38.80
N SER A 420 -18.52 -2.89 -39.90
CA SER A 420 -18.67 -2.29 -41.23
C SER A 420 -19.95 -1.46 -41.32
N THR A 421 -19.90 -0.32 -42.01
CA THR A 421 -21.10 0.46 -42.38
C THR A 421 -22.11 -0.33 -43.22
N SER A 422 -21.67 -1.41 -43.87
CA SER A 422 -22.50 -2.27 -44.71
C SER A 422 -23.37 -3.27 -43.93
N LEU A 423 -23.14 -3.43 -42.61
CA LEU A 423 -23.87 -4.40 -41.78
C LEU A 423 -25.23 -3.84 -41.36
N GLU A 424 -26.28 -4.62 -41.61
CA GLU A 424 -27.60 -4.37 -41.04
C GLU A 424 -27.66 -4.92 -39.60
N LEU A 425 -27.55 -4.03 -38.62
CA LEU A 425 -27.53 -4.43 -37.21
C LEU A 425 -28.94 -4.80 -36.70
N ALA A 426 -29.02 -5.84 -35.88
CA ALA A 426 -30.22 -6.22 -35.15
C ALA A 426 -30.65 -5.09 -34.18
N ASP A 427 -31.95 -4.85 -34.05
CA ASP A 427 -32.46 -3.74 -33.21
C ASP A 427 -32.14 -3.93 -31.73
N SER A 428 -32.19 -5.18 -31.25
CA SER A 428 -31.74 -5.54 -29.89
C SER A 428 -30.27 -5.18 -29.66
N PHE A 429 -29.42 -5.33 -30.67
CA PHE A 429 -28.01 -4.98 -30.58
C PHE A 429 -27.78 -3.47 -30.59
N LYS A 430 -28.51 -2.72 -31.43
CA LYS A 430 -28.47 -1.25 -31.41
C LYS A 430 -28.85 -0.70 -30.04
N GLU A 431 -29.89 -1.26 -29.41
CA GLU A 431 -30.26 -0.90 -28.04
C GLU A 431 -29.16 -1.23 -27.02
N ALA A 432 -28.55 -2.42 -27.12
CA ALA A 432 -27.43 -2.81 -26.26
C ALA A 432 -26.21 -1.89 -26.41
N ILE A 433 -25.89 -1.47 -27.63
CA ILE A 433 -24.82 -0.48 -27.90
C ILE A 433 -25.09 0.83 -27.15
N HIS A 434 -26.33 1.32 -27.18
CA HIS A 434 -26.69 2.58 -26.52
C HIS A 434 -26.74 2.50 -25.00
N ARG A 435 -27.13 1.33 -24.44
CA ARG A 435 -27.34 1.16 -23.00
C ARG A 435 -26.09 0.69 -22.26
N GLU A 436 -25.35 -0.25 -22.82
CA GLU A 436 -24.33 -1.03 -22.11
C GLU A 436 -22.92 -0.86 -22.72
N PHE A 437 -22.83 -0.72 -24.04
CA PHE A 437 -21.54 -0.64 -24.76
C PHE A 437 -21.21 0.77 -25.30
N GLY A 438 -21.79 1.82 -24.72
CA GLY A 438 -21.63 3.21 -25.18
C GLY A 438 -20.15 3.61 -25.32
N GLY A 439 -19.70 3.81 -26.57
CA GLY A 439 -18.31 4.16 -26.91
C GLY A 439 -17.37 2.98 -27.22
N GLN A 440 -17.77 1.75 -26.89
CA GLN A 440 -17.03 0.50 -27.15
C GLN A 440 -17.35 -0.13 -28.51
N VAL A 441 -18.37 0.35 -29.24
CA VAL A 441 -18.62 -0.03 -30.63
C VAL A 441 -18.39 1.17 -31.54
N GLY A 442 -17.71 0.96 -32.67
CA GLY A 442 -17.47 1.93 -33.73
C GLY A 442 -17.99 1.39 -35.05
N ILE A 443 -18.47 2.29 -35.91
CA ILE A 443 -18.91 1.95 -37.27
C ILE A 443 -17.91 2.59 -38.23
N VAL A 444 -17.34 1.82 -39.14
CA VAL A 444 -16.29 2.26 -40.09
C VAL A 444 -16.53 1.65 -41.47
N ASN A 445 -16.09 2.34 -42.52
CA ASN A 445 -16.33 1.92 -43.90
C ASN A 445 -15.16 1.08 -44.45
N PHE A 446 -15.08 -0.19 -44.06
CA PHE A 446 -14.06 -1.11 -44.59
C PHE A 446 -14.23 -1.39 -46.09
N GLN A 447 -15.45 -1.42 -46.59
CA GLN A 447 -15.75 -1.79 -47.99
C GLN A 447 -15.42 -0.68 -49.00
N GLY A 448 -15.57 0.59 -48.61
CA GLY A 448 -15.32 1.72 -49.50
C GLY A 448 -13.90 2.26 -49.41
N ASP A 449 -13.32 2.34 -48.21
CA ASP A 449 -12.00 2.94 -47.99
C ASP A 449 -11.28 2.31 -46.77
N PRO A 450 -10.57 1.17 -46.97
CA PRO A 450 -9.81 0.52 -45.90
C PRO A 450 -8.73 1.41 -45.27
N GLU A 451 -8.12 2.30 -46.05
CA GLU A 451 -7.07 3.20 -45.54
C GLU A 451 -7.65 4.23 -44.57
N LEU A 452 -8.80 4.81 -44.91
CA LEU A 452 -9.50 5.72 -44.01
C LEU A 452 -9.98 5.00 -42.75
N ALA A 453 -10.50 3.78 -42.85
CA ALA A 453 -10.90 2.98 -41.70
C ALA A 453 -9.73 2.75 -40.73
N VAL A 454 -8.54 2.38 -41.24
CA VAL A 454 -7.32 2.22 -40.43
C VAL A 454 -6.90 3.54 -39.78
N LYS A 455 -6.99 4.67 -40.50
CA LYS A 455 -6.71 6.00 -39.93
C LYS A 455 -7.67 6.32 -38.79
N GLU A 456 -8.96 6.02 -38.93
CA GLU A 456 -9.97 6.27 -37.88
C GLU A 456 -9.74 5.41 -36.63
N ILE A 457 -9.41 4.13 -36.82
CA ILE A 457 -9.08 3.19 -35.73
C ILE A 457 -7.87 3.70 -34.93
N ASN A 458 -6.79 4.04 -35.62
CA ASN A 458 -5.57 4.55 -34.98
C ASN A 458 -5.77 5.95 -34.37
N ALA A 459 -6.57 6.82 -34.99
CA ALA A 459 -6.91 8.13 -34.44
C ALA A 459 -7.73 8.02 -33.15
N TRP A 460 -8.68 7.06 -33.08
CA TRP A 460 -9.36 6.74 -31.84
C TRP A 460 -8.38 6.28 -30.76
N LEU A 461 -7.46 5.35 -31.09
CA LEU A 461 -6.48 4.85 -30.14
C LEU A 461 -5.59 5.97 -29.58
N HIS A 462 -5.06 6.84 -30.45
CA HIS A 462 -4.21 7.94 -30.03
C HIS A 462 -4.95 8.91 -29.10
N ARG A 463 -6.24 9.19 -29.35
CA ARG A 463 -7.05 10.05 -28.46
C ARG A 463 -7.24 9.43 -27.09
N VAL A 464 -7.63 8.15 -27.01
CA VAL A 464 -7.94 7.49 -25.72
C VAL A 464 -6.69 7.17 -24.90
N THR A 465 -5.53 6.99 -25.57
CA THR A 465 -4.24 6.71 -24.90
C THR A 465 -3.41 7.97 -24.63
N GLY A 466 -3.87 9.16 -25.04
CA GLY A 466 -3.08 10.39 -24.96
C GLY A 466 -1.77 10.29 -25.75
N HIS A 467 -1.81 9.68 -26.94
CA HIS A 467 -0.68 9.47 -27.85
C HIS A 467 0.47 8.61 -27.30
N LYS A 468 0.22 7.77 -26.29
CA LYS A 468 1.24 6.92 -25.66
C LYS A 468 1.52 5.62 -26.40
N MET A 469 0.65 5.23 -27.32
CA MET A 469 0.78 4.00 -28.08
C MET A 469 0.91 4.28 -29.57
N GLY A 470 1.66 3.43 -30.26
CA GLY A 470 1.73 3.41 -31.72
C GLY A 470 0.44 2.86 -32.35
N ALA A 471 0.44 2.80 -33.68
CA ALA A 471 -0.68 2.26 -34.45
C ALA A 471 -0.99 0.80 -34.08
N VAL A 472 -2.27 0.46 -33.95
CA VAL A 472 -2.75 -0.91 -33.66
C VAL A 472 -3.28 -1.62 -34.91
N ALA A 473 -3.64 -0.88 -35.95
CA ALA A 473 -4.09 -1.45 -37.22
C ALA A 473 -3.25 -0.91 -38.37
N THR A 474 -3.03 -1.75 -39.37
CA THR A 474 -2.40 -1.43 -40.64
C THR A 474 -3.33 -1.82 -41.78
N VAL A 475 -3.04 -1.35 -43.00
CA VAL A 475 -3.84 -1.69 -44.19
C VAL A 475 -3.79 -3.20 -44.50
N ALA A 476 -2.76 -3.91 -44.04
CA ALA A 476 -2.67 -5.35 -44.18
C ALA A 476 -3.64 -6.12 -43.27
N ASP A 477 -4.12 -5.49 -42.20
CA ASP A 477 -5.06 -6.09 -41.23
C ASP A 477 -6.52 -5.89 -41.65
N VAL A 478 -6.80 -5.26 -42.79
CA VAL A 478 -8.18 -4.99 -43.22
C VAL A 478 -8.35 -5.30 -44.71
N SER A 479 -9.56 -5.66 -45.10
CA SER A 479 -9.94 -5.89 -46.49
C SER A 479 -11.34 -5.35 -46.75
N LEU A 480 -11.74 -5.29 -48.03
CA LEU A 480 -13.10 -4.92 -48.43
C LEU A 480 -14.17 -5.90 -47.89
N ALA A 481 -13.74 -7.12 -47.52
CA ALA A 481 -14.60 -8.13 -46.93
C ALA A 481 -14.70 -8.02 -45.40
N THR A 482 -13.86 -7.20 -44.74
CA THR A 482 -13.86 -7.08 -43.28
C THR A 482 -15.21 -6.56 -42.79
N ARG A 483 -15.89 -7.34 -41.96
CA ARG A 483 -17.18 -7.00 -41.35
C ARG A 483 -17.05 -6.59 -39.90
N VAL A 484 -16.29 -7.34 -39.13
CA VAL A 484 -16.09 -7.13 -37.69
C VAL A 484 -14.60 -7.19 -37.37
N LEU A 485 -14.08 -6.17 -36.71
CA LEU A 485 -12.69 -6.09 -36.23
C LEU A 485 -12.69 -5.68 -34.77
N MET A 486 -11.95 -6.38 -33.93
CA MET A 486 -11.85 -6.09 -32.50
C MET A 486 -10.48 -5.52 -32.18
N VAL A 487 -10.46 -4.52 -31.29
CA VAL A 487 -9.24 -3.88 -30.80
C VAL A 487 -9.21 -3.94 -29.28
N SER A 488 -8.11 -4.45 -28.72
CA SER A 488 -7.85 -4.43 -27.28
C SER A 488 -6.51 -3.77 -26.98
N THR A 489 -6.53 -2.68 -26.24
CA THR A 489 -5.34 -1.87 -25.98
C THR A 489 -5.11 -1.64 -24.50
N SER A 490 -3.85 -1.71 -24.09
CA SER A 490 -3.50 -1.53 -22.68
C SER A 490 -2.14 -0.85 -22.50
N PHE A 491 -2.04 0.01 -21.50
CA PHE A 491 -0.80 0.67 -21.11
C PHE A 491 -0.63 0.61 -19.60
N LEU A 492 0.56 0.25 -19.15
CA LEU A 492 0.95 0.28 -17.75
C LEU A 492 2.34 0.88 -17.60
N ARG A 493 2.46 1.87 -16.74
CA ARG A 493 3.72 2.39 -16.24
C ARG A 493 3.79 2.14 -14.75
N CYS A 494 4.77 1.34 -14.31
CA CYS A 494 4.88 0.92 -12.93
C CYS A 494 5.38 2.08 -12.05
N LEU A 495 4.50 2.63 -11.22
CA LEU A 495 4.88 3.56 -10.15
C LEU A 495 5.09 2.80 -8.84
N TRP A 496 6.33 2.71 -8.37
CA TRP A 496 6.66 1.95 -7.15
C TRP A 496 6.15 2.62 -5.88
N LEU A 497 5.73 1.83 -4.89
CA LEU A 497 5.48 2.33 -3.54
C LEU A 497 6.79 2.83 -2.89
N ASP A 498 7.80 1.95 -2.89
CA ASP A 498 9.17 2.27 -2.48
C ASP A 498 10.02 2.49 -3.74
N LYS A 499 10.55 3.69 -3.97
CA LYS A 499 11.24 4.01 -5.23
C LYS A 499 12.62 3.34 -5.36
N PHE A 500 12.98 2.97 -6.58
CA PHE A 500 14.38 2.72 -6.92
C PHE A 500 15.08 4.06 -7.08
N SER A 501 16.29 4.22 -6.54
CA SER A 501 17.04 5.45 -6.72
C SER A 501 17.83 5.38 -8.01
N GLU A 502 17.65 6.36 -8.90
CA GLU A 502 18.42 6.49 -10.14
C GLU A 502 19.94 6.49 -9.88
N LEU A 503 20.38 7.01 -8.73
CA LEU A 503 21.78 7.01 -8.29
C LEU A 503 22.36 5.60 -8.14
N TYR A 504 21.52 4.59 -7.99
CA TYR A 504 21.88 3.18 -7.84
C TYR A 504 21.53 2.36 -9.09
N THR A 505 20.92 2.96 -10.10
CA THR A 505 20.75 2.34 -11.41
C THR A 505 22.10 2.31 -12.11
N ALA A 506 22.55 1.12 -12.49
CA ALA A 506 23.84 0.93 -13.17
C ALA A 506 23.74 -0.08 -14.30
N PRO A 507 24.56 0.00 -15.35
CA PRO A 507 24.67 -1.05 -16.35
C PRO A 507 25.14 -2.35 -15.69
N MET A 508 24.35 -3.42 -15.79
CA MET A 508 24.68 -4.75 -15.27
C MET A 508 24.41 -5.83 -16.32
N PRO A 509 25.11 -6.99 -16.25
CA PRO A 509 24.89 -8.07 -17.19
C PRO A 509 23.51 -8.73 -16.98
N PHE A 510 22.76 -8.88 -18.06
CA PHE A 510 21.60 -9.74 -18.20
C PHE A 510 21.97 -10.89 -19.14
N PHE A 511 21.82 -12.12 -18.67
CA PHE A 511 22.21 -13.33 -19.38
C PHE A 511 21.05 -13.80 -20.26
N VAL A 512 21.26 -13.79 -21.57
CA VAL A 512 20.31 -14.30 -22.58
C VAL A 512 20.97 -15.50 -23.23
N ASP A 513 20.45 -16.70 -22.99
CA ASP A 513 21.06 -17.96 -23.43
C ASP A 513 22.55 -18.05 -23.01
N ASN A 514 23.47 -18.10 -23.98
CA ASN A 514 24.91 -18.13 -23.75
C ASN A 514 25.58 -16.74 -23.81
N ASP A 515 24.82 -15.69 -24.11
CA ASP A 515 25.31 -14.33 -24.25
C ASP A 515 24.98 -13.48 -23.01
N LYS A 516 25.70 -12.36 -22.88
CA LYS A 516 25.42 -11.33 -21.88
C LYS A 516 25.19 -9.99 -22.54
N VAL A 517 24.12 -9.32 -22.11
CA VAL A 517 23.74 -7.98 -22.55
C VAL A 517 23.86 -7.05 -21.36
N SER A 518 24.44 -5.88 -21.56
CA SER A 518 24.50 -4.86 -20.51
C SER A 518 23.20 -4.06 -20.50
N VAL A 519 22.45 -4.11 -19.40
CA VAL A 519 21.18 -3.38 -19.25
C VAL A 519 21.20 -2.45 -18.04
N PRO A 520 20.58 -1.26 -18.11
CA PRO A 520 20.37 -0.42 -16.95
C PRO A 520 19.56 -1.19 -15.90
N THR A 521 20.16 -1.46 -14.76
CA THR A 521 19.57 -2.30 -13.71
C THR A 521 19.37 -1.48 -12.46
N MET A 522 18.12 -1.37 -12.03
CA MET A 522 17.73 -0.66 -10.82
C MET A 522 18.12 -1.49 -9.61
N CYS A 523 18.70 -0.83 -8.61
CA CYS A 523 19.13 -1.50 -7.38
C CYS A 523 18.40 -0.90 -6.18
N SER A 524 17.93 -1.75 -5.27
CA SER A 524 17.35 -1.30 -4.01
C SER A 524 17.54 -2.32 -2.90
N ARG A 525 17.76 -1.80 -1.69
CA ARG A 525 17.76 -2.58 -0.45
C ARG A 525 16.49 -2.26 0.32
N ARG A 526 15.66 -3.27 0.58
CA ARG A 526 14.36 -3.07 1.24
C ARG A 526 13.81 -4.38 1.80
N VAL A 527 12.81 -4.25 2.68
CA VAL A 527 12.05 -5.40 3.18
C VAL A 527 10.94 -5.72 2.18
N CYS A 528 11.01 -6.91 1.58
CA CYS A 528 10.04 -7.35 0.57
C CYS A 528 9.45 -8.71 0.91
N ASN A 529 8.26 -8.94 0.37
CA ASN A 529 7.64 -10.25 0.33
C ASN A 529 8.29 -11.06 -0.80
N HIS A 530 8.76 -12.25 -0.47
CA HIS A 530 9.35 -13.17 -1.44
C HIS A 530 9.19 -14.61 -0.95
N CYS A 531 9.23 -15.57 -1.86
CA CYS A 531 9.24 -16.99 -1.51
C CYS A 531 9.98 -17.80 -2.57
N HIS A 532 10.34 -19.04 -2.22
CA HIS A 532 10.79 -20.05 -3.16
C HIS A 532 9.68 -21.07 -3.37
N VAL A 533 9.42 -21.43 -4.62
CA VAL A 533 8.39 -22.39 -4.99
C VAL A 533 9.07 -23.60 -5.60
N GLU A 534 9.41 -24.57 -4.75
CA GLU A 534 10.15 -25.79 -5.15
C GLU A 534 9.53 -26.49 -6.36
N ARG A 535 8.20 -26.61 -6.39
CA ARG A 535 7.45 -27.24 -7.50
C ARG A 535 7.67 -26.56 -8.85
N LEU A 536 7.89 -25.25 -8.84
CA LEU A 536 8.17 -24.46 -10.04
C LEU A 536 9.67 -24.24 -10.27
N ALA A 537 10.52 -24.65 -9.32
CA ALA A 537 11.94 -24.34 -9.30
C ALA A 537 12.20 -22.85 -9.59
N CYS A 538 11.48 -21.97 -8.89
CA CYS A 538 11.60 -20.52 -9.07
C CYS A 538 11.48 -19.76 -7.75
N ARG A 539 12.06 -18.55 -7.75
CA ARG A 539 11.91 -17.57 -6.68
C ARG A 539 10.91 -16.51 -7.12
N VAL A 540 10.01 -16.14 -6.21
CA VAL A 540 8.99 -15.12 -6.44
C VAL A 540 9.33 -13.90 -5.58
N LEU A 541 9.32 -12.72 -6.19
CA LEU A 541 9.47 -11.43 -5.51
C LEU A 541 8.21 -10.58 -5.76
N GLU A 542 7.67 -9.99 -4.71
CA GLU A 542 6.55 -9.05 -4.79
C GLU A 542 7.03 -7.62 -4.61
N LEU A 543 6.67 -6.76 -5.57
CA LEU A 543 6.92 -5.33 -5.56
C LEU A 543 5.59 -4.56 -5.68
N PRO A 544 5.12 -3.92 -4.60
CA PRO A 544 3.92 -3.08 -4.64
C PRO A 544 4.09 -1.87 -5.56
N CYS A 545 3.06 -1.58 -6.35
CA CYS A 545 3.03 -0.41 -7.22
C CYS A 545 1.62 0.23 -7.23
N MET A 546 1.52 1.44 -7.80
CA MET A 546 0.25 2.16 -7.98
C MET A 546 -0.53 2.32 -6.67
N MET A 547 0.08 2.97 -5.67
CA MET A 547 -0.52 3.21 -4.34
C MET A 547 -1.02 1.92 -3.65
N GLU A 548 -0.24 0.84 -3.77
CA GLU A 548 -0.56 -0.50 -3.26
C GLU A 548 -1.85 -1.14 -3.79
N GLN A 549 -2.44 -0.60 -4.88
CA GLN A 549 -3.58 -1.23 -5.54
C GLN A 549 -3.13 -2.39 -6.43
N LEU A 550 -1.93 -2.28 -7.02
CA LEU A 550 -1.34 -3.30 -7.87
C LEU A 550 -0.03 -3.82 -7.27
N GLN A 551 0.35 -5.03 -7.67
CA GLN A 551 1.64 -5.59 -7.32
C GLN A 551 2.25 -6.32 -8.51
N LEU A 552 3.54 -6.04 -8.75
CA LEU A 552 4.36 -6.77 -9.72
C LEU A 552 4.97 -7.98 -9.02
N LEU A 553 4.60 -9.17 -9.49
CA LEU A 553 5.18 -10.43 -9.08
C LEU A 553 6.24 -10.83 -10.11
N VAL A 554 7.49 -10.93 -9.68
CA VAL A 554 8.61 -11.39 -10.52
C VAL A 554 8.86 -12.85 -10.20
N LEU A 555 8.68 -13.73 -11.19
CA LEU A 555 8.92 -15.16 -11.11
C LEU A 555 10.23 -15.47 -11.84
N LEU A 556 11.28 -15.66 -11.05
CA LEU A 556 12.64 -15.85 -11.52
C LEU A 556 13.04 -17.33 -11.38
N PRO A 557 13.23 -18.07 -12.49
CA PRO A 557 13.68 -19.46 -12.44
C PRO A 557 15.00 -19.62 -11.69
N ASP A 558 15.14 -20.74 -10.98
CA ASP A 558 16.41 -21.13 -10.37
C ASP A 558 17.47 -21.40 -11.43
N ARG A 559 18.75 -21.39 -11.04
CA ARG A 559 19.86 -21.60 -11.99
C ARG A 559 19.87 -23.00 -12.63
N GLN A 560 19.16 -23.96 -12.02
CA GLN A 560 19.05 -25.34 -12.51
C GLN A 560 17.77 -25.56 -13.34
N SER A 561 16.93 -24.54 -13.45
CA SER A 561 15.67 -24.55 -14.19
C SER A 561 15.70 -23.45 -15.24
N ASP A 562 14.70 -23.43 -16.11
CA ASP A 562 14.54 -22.39 -17.12
C ASP A 562 13.13 -21.77 -17.04
N LEU A 563 12.96 -20.70 -17.81
CA LEU A 563 11.68 -20.01 -17.89
C LEU A 563 10.60 -20.91 -18.50
N ALA A 564 10.94 -21.73 -19.49
CA ALA A 564 9.99 -22.61 -20.17
C ALA A 564 9.33 -23.61 -19.21
N TYR A 565 10.10 -24.15 -18.26
CA TYR A 565 9.59 -25.02 -17.21
C TYR A 565 8.58 -24.29 -16.31
N VAL A 566 8.88 -23.06 -15.86
CA VAL A 566 7.97 -22.28 -15.03
C VAL A 566 6.66 -22.01 -15.78
N GLU A 567 6.73 -21.61 -17.04
CA GLU A 567 5.56 -21.29 -17.88
C GLU A 567 4.68 -22.50 -18.16
N ALA A 568 5.29 -23.67 -18.40
CA ALA A 568 4.56 -24.91 -18.59
C ALA A 568 3.83 -25.33 -17.30
N ASN A 569 4.44 -25.11 -16.14
CA ASN A 569 3.99 -25.72 -14.88
C ASN A 569 3.22 -24.78 -13.92
N ILE A 570 3.21 -23.47 -14.15
CA ILE A 570 2.47 -22.51 -13.31
C ILE A 570 0.95 -22.72 -13.41
N THR A 571 0.26 -22.74 -12.28
CA THR A 571 -1.19 -22.89 -12.22
C THR A 571 -1.84 -21.67 -11.54
N PRO A 572 -3.15 -21.45 -11.75
CA PRO A 572 -3.87 -20.41 -11.02
C PRO A 572 -3.77 -20.56 -9.49
N GLN A 573 -3.71 -21.82 -9.02
CA GLN A 573 -3.58 -22.11 -7.59
C GLN A 573 -2.25 -21.62 -7.03
N ASP A 574 -1.13 -21.71 -7.77
CA ASP A 574 0.16 -21.19 -7.28
C ASP A 574 0.09 -19.67 -7.09
N VAL A 575 -0.48 -18.95 -8.06
CA VAL A 575 -0.64 -17.49 -8.00
C VAL A 575 -1.45 -17.08 -6.76
N HIS A 576 -2.49 -17.85 -6.43
CA HIS A 576 -3.30 -17.62 -5.22
C HIS A 576 -2.56 -17.99 -3.92
N GLU A 577 -1.59 -18.90 -3.97
CA GLU A 577 -0.89 -19.41 -2.80
C GLU A 577 0.41 -18.68 -2.46
N PHE A 578 1.00 -17.91 -3.40
CA PHE A 578 2.27 -17.21 -3.17
C PHE A 578 2.26 -16.40 -1.87
N GLU A 579 1.18 -15.66 -1.59
CA GLU A 579 1.07 -14.83 -0.39
C GLU A 579 1.12 -15.60 0.92
N ARG A 580 0.61 -16.84 0.92
CA ARG A 580 0.64 -17.70 2.10
C ARG A 580 2.05 -18.23 2.38
N ARG A 581 2.95 -18.15 1.38
CA ARG A 581 4.32 -18.67 1.43
C ARG A 581 5.37 -17.58 1.62
N TYR A 582 4.99 -16.30 1.57
CA TYR A 582 5.96 -15.21 1.65
C TYR A 582 6.71 -15.19 2.97
N ALA A 583 8.03 -15.14 2.87
CA ALA A 583 8.89 -14.58 3.89
C ALA A 583 8.99 -13.07 3.65
N ARG A 584 8.81 -12.29 4.72
CA ARG A 584 9.03 -10.84 4.70
C ARG A 584 10.36 -10.53 5.37
N SER A 585 11.39 -10.25 4.57
CA SER A 585 12.75 -10.02 5.06
C SER A 585 13.48 -8.96 4.22
N PRO A 586 14.57 -8.36 4.74
CA PRO A 586 15.42 -7.47 3.95
C PRO A 586 16.13 -8.23 2.82
N LEU A 587 16.12 -7.66 1.62
CA LEU A 587 16.76 -8.18 0.41
C LEU A 587 17.52 -7.07 -0.33
N ASP A 588 18.63 -7.44 -0.96
CA ASP A 588 19.25 -6.64 -2.02
C ASP A 588 18.64 -7.06 -3.36
N ILE A 589 17.91 -6.15 -4.00
CA ILE A 589 17.13 -6.41 -5.21
C ILE A 589 17.80 -5.71 -6.38
N THR A 590 18.00 -6.45 -7.47
CA THR A 590 18.38 -5.88 -8.78
C THR A 590 17.33 -6.24 -9.81
N LEU A 591 16.71 -5.23 -10.44
CA LEU A 591 15.66 -5.41 -11.46
C LEU A 591 16.01 -4.58 -12.70
N PRO A 592 16.08 -5.16 -13.92
CA PRO A 592 16.34 -4.40 -15.12
C PRO A 592 15.27 -3.33 -15.35
N LYS A 593 15.67 -2.18 -15.87
CA LYS A 593 14.74 -1.26 -16.51
C LYS A 593 14.41 -1.83 -17.89
N PHE A 594 13.13 -1.88 -18.22
CA PHE A 594 12.70 -2.33 -19.53
C PHE A 594 11.36 -1.70 -19.89
N THR A 595 11.15 -1.57 -21.18
CA THR A 595 9.87 -1.27 -21.80
C THR A 595 9.50 -2.51 -22.61
N LEU A 596 8.21 -2.83 -22.72
CA LEU A 596 7.71 -3.78 -23.70
C LEU A 596 6.59 -3.10 -24.47
N ASP A 597 6.64 -3.08 -25.79
CA ASP A 597 5.56 -2.57 -26.65
C ASP A 597 5.17 -3.64 -27.66
N GLU A 598 4.19 -4.45 -27.26
CA GLU A 598 3.81 -5.67 -27.96
C GLU A 598 2.56 -5.44 -28.81
N HIS A 599 2.61 -5.89 -30.07
CA HIS A 599 1.50 -5.84 -31.01
C HIS A 599 1.23 -7.25 -31.57
N VAL A 600 0.00 -7.73 -31.40
CA VAL A 600 -0.38 -9.11 -31.71
C VAL A 600 -1.80 -9.19 -32.24
N ASN A 601 -1.99 -9.97 -33.31
CA ASN A 601 -3.30 -10.46 -33.68
C ASN A 601 -3.65 -11.71 -32.85
N MET A 602 -4.66 -11.59 -32.00
CA MET A 602 -5.07 -12.58 -31.01
C MET A 602 -5.93 -13.70 -31.59
N ALA A 603 -6.47 -13.57 -32.80
CA ALA A 603 -7.46 -14.51 -33.36
C ALA A 603 -6.97 -15.97 -33.32
N ARG A 604 -5.76 -16.24 -33.83
CA ARG A 604 -5.14 -17.58 -33.81
C ARG A 604 -4.95 -18.10 -32.38
N TYR A 605 -4.48 -17.27 -31.46
CA TYR A 605 -4.20 -17.69 -30.08
C TYR A 605 -5.48 -17.91 -29.27
N LEU A 606 -6.54 -17.15 -29.56
CA LEU A 606 -7.87 -17.33 -28.98
C LEU A 606 -8.52 -18.63 -29.48
N ALA A 607 -8.34 -18.97 -30.75
CA ALA A 607 -8.74 -20.27 -31.31
C ALA A 607 -8.00 -21.45 -30.65
N ASP A 608 -6.70 -21.30 -30.35
CA ASP A 608 -5.90 -22.30 -29.65
C ASP A 608 -6.38 -22.55 -28.20
N VAL A 609 -6.95 -21.55 -27.54
CA VAL A 609 -7.52 -21.68 -26.18
C VAL A 609 -9.01 -22.05 -26.17
N GLY A 610 -9.60 -22.30 -27.34
CA GLY A 610 -10.94 -22.88 -27.48
C GLY A 610 -12.02 -21.95 -28.04
N ILE A 611 -11.70 -20.70 -28.38
CA ILE A 611 -12.63 -19.75 -29.01
C ILE A 611 -12.42 -19.81 -30.53
N ARG A 612 -12.99 -20.82 -31.19
CA ARG A 612 -12.75 -21.12 -32.60
C ARG A 612 -13.82 -20.54 -33.50
N ASP A 613 -15.09 -20.75 -33.14
CA ASP A 613 -16.23 -20.46 -34.00
C ASP A 613 -16.31 -18.96 -34.28
N LEU A 614 -16.00 -18.12 -33.28
CA LEU A 614 -15.99 -16.66 -33.39
C LEU A 614 -15.19 -16.12 -34.60
N PHE A 615 -14.15 -16.83 -35.02
CA PHE A 615 -13.25 -16.46 -36.11
C PHE A 615 -13.48 -17.28 -37.39
N ASN A 616 -14.47 -18.18 -37.40
CA ASN A 616 -14.80 -19.04 -38.53
C ASN A 616 -16.11 -18.59 -39.18
N LYS A 617 -16.07 -18.28 -40.47
CA LYS A 617 -17.24 -17.84 -41.25
C LYS A 617 -18.39 -18.84 -41.27
N GLU A 618 -18.11 -20.14 -41.25
CA GLU A 618 -19.15 -21.17 -41.37
C GLU A 618 -19.80 -21.51 -40.03
N GLU A 619 -19.07 -21.33 -38.92
CA GLU A 619 -19.46 -21.79 -37.58
C GLU A 619 -19.85 -20.63 -36.64
N ALA A 620 -19.41 -19.39 -36.93
CA ALA A 620 -19.72 -18.22 -36.10
C ALA A 620 -21.22 -17.96 -36.04
N ASP A 621 -21.78 -17.98 -34.84
CA ASP A 621 -23.15 -17.52 -34.58
C ASP A 621 -23.13 -16.14 -33.94
N LEU A 622 -23.07 -15.12 -34.80
CA LEU A 622 -23.18 -13.69 -34.45
C LEU A 622 -24.55 -13.10 -34.82
N THR A 623 -25.60 -13.93 -34.85
CA THR A 623 -26.99 -13.51 -35.14
C THR A 623 -27.53 -12.48 -34.16
N GLY A 624 -26.92 -12.38 -32.96
CA GLY A 624 -27.20 -11.31 -32.02
C GLY A 624 -26.72 -9.93 -32.48
N ILE A 625 -25.82 -9.84 -33.47
CA ILE A 625 -25.32 -8.58 -34.08
C ILE A 625 -26.07 -8.26 -35.38
N SER A 626 -26.21 -9.24 -36.27
CA SER A 626 -26.82 -9.09 -37.59
C SER A 626 -27.28 -10.44 -38.15
N ASP A 627 -28.31 -10.43 -38.99
CA ASP A 627 -28.78 -11.61 -39.72
C ASP A 627 -27.94 -11.93 -40.98
N GLU A 628 -26.86 -11.18 -41.25
CA GLU A 628 -25.94 -11.46 -42.36
C GLU A 628 -25.31 -12.86 -42.19
N LYS A 629 -25.41 -13.68 -43.24
CA LYS A 629 -24.79 -15.01 -43.25
C LYS A 629 -23.27 -14.89 -43.28
N GLU A 630 -22.60 -15.89 -42.71
CA GLU A 630 -21.14 -15.98 -42.67
C GLU A 630 -20.44 -14.83 -41.90
N LEU A 631 -21.16 -14.20 -40.97
CA LEU A 631 -20.62 -13.13 -40.14
C LEU A 631 -19.70 -13.70 -39.04
N CYS A 632 -18.43 -13.30 -39.07
CA CYS A 632 -17.43 -13.64 -38.05
C CYS A 632 -16.59 -12.42 -37.65
N VAL A 633 -15.86 -12.54 -36.54
CA VAL A 633 -14.78 -11.61 -36.21
C VAL A 633 -13.61 -11.90 -37.13
N HIS A 634 -13.31 -10.97 -38.03
CA HIS A 634 -12.25 -11.15 -39.01
C HIS A 634 -10.87 -11.03 -38.36
N GLU A 635 -10.73 -10.03 -37.47
CA GLU A 635 -9.46 -9.71 -36.85
C GLU A 635 -9.65 -9.34 -35.38
N PHE A 636 -8.69 -9.72 -34.53
CA PHE A 636 -8.61 -9.29 -33.14
C PHE A 636 -7.23 -8.71 -32.88
N LEU A 637 -7.09 -7.40 -32.98
CA LEU A 637 -5.81 -6.71 -32.83
C LEU A 637 -5.61 -6.29 -31.37
N SER A 638 -4.46 -6.65 -30.80
CA SER A 638 -4.09 -6.27 -29.44
C SER A 638 -2.75 -5.54 -29.42
N ARG A 639 -2.72 -4.39 -28.74
CA ARG A 639 -1.48 -3.66 -28.47
C ARG A 639 -1.34 -3.37 -26.98
N SER A 640 -0.23 -3.79 -26.38
CA SER A 640 0.00 -3.63 -24.95
C SER A 640 1.38 -3.07 -24.69
N ARG A 641 1.47 -2.02 -23.87
CA ARG A 641 2.74 -1.39 -23.52
C ARG A 641 2.99 -1.35 -22.02
N LEU A 642 4.16 -1.81 -21.60
CA LEU A 642 4.67 -1.79 -20.22
C LEU A 642 5.89 -0.89 -20.12
N GLU A 643 5.96 -0.05 -19.10
CA GLU A 643 7.17 0.68 -18.73
C GLU A 643 7.54 0.39 -17.27
N VAL A 644 8.72 -0.21 -17.08
CA VAL A 644 9.34 -0.48 -15.79
C VAL A 644 10.58 0.41 -15.66
N THR A 645 10.44 1.51 -14.92
CA THR A 645 11.48 2.53 -14.75
C THR A 645 11.75 2.83 -13.27
N ASP A 646 12.75 3.66 -12.98
CA ASP A 646 13.10 4.17 -11.65
C ASP A 646 12.43 5.53 -11.35
N GLU A 647 11.49 5.96 -12.20
CA GLU A 647 10.95 7.31 -12.19
C GLU A 647 10.10 7.67 -10.98
N GLU A 648 10.11 8.97 -10.67
CA GLU A 648 9.35 9.61 -9.60
C GLU A 648 7.85 9.68 -9.94
N PRO A 649 6.94 9.45 -8.98
CA PRO A 649 5.57 9.93 -9.14
C PRO A 649 5.61 11.45 -9.26
N VAL A 650 4.91 12.00 -10.26
CA VAL A 650 4.66 13.45 -10.39
C VAL A 650 4.12 13.96 -9.05
N ARG A 651 4.99 14.66 -8.30
CA ARG A 651 4.70 15.39 -7.06
C ARG A 651 3.90 14.61 -5.99
N LEU A 652 4.60 13.73 -5.30
CA LEU A 652 4.43 13.52 -3.86
C LEU A 652 5.85 13.44 -3.28
N ASP A 653 6.29 14.50 -2.60
CA ASP A 653 7.59 14.59 -1.93
C ASP A 653 7.70 13.54 -0.82
N LEU A 654 8.01 12.30 -1.20
CA LEU A 654 8.51 11.26 -0.33
C LEU A 654 10.03 11.21 -0.50
N HIS A 655 10.73 11.90 0.40
CA HIS A 655 12.17 11.71 0.62
C HIS A 655 12.42 10.28 1.12
N VAL A 656 12.52 9.34 0.18
CA VAL A 656 13.12 8.02 0.43
C VAL A 656 14.60 8.28 0.69
N SER A 657 14.97 8.21 1.97
CA SER A 657 16.35 8.35 2.41
C SER A 657 17.15 7.16 1.86
N THR A 658 18.01 7.41 0.89
CA THR A 658 18.96 6.44 0.38
C THR A 658 20.06 6.21 1.42
N LEU A 659 19.94 5.10 2.15
CA LEU A 659 21.01 4.53 2.96
C LEU A 659 22.24 4.23 2.06
N ARG A 660 23.38 4.83 2.39
CA ARG A 660 24.75 4.37 2.15
C ARG A 660 25.55 4.93 3.33
N LEU A 661 26.40 4.24 4.07
CA LEU A 661 27.04 2.93 4.02
C LEU A 661 27.34 2.57 5.49
N ALA A 662 26.97 1.38 5.95
CA ALA A 662 27.58 0.76 7.12
C ALA A 662 27.52 -0.76 6.96
N GLU A 663 28.70 -1.31 6.66
CA GLU A 663 29.15 -2.71 6.73
C GLU A 663 28.36 -3.77 5.92
N ARG A 664 29.14 -4.58 5.19
CA ARG A 664 28.68 -5.79 4.49
C ARG A 664 28.10 -6.77 5.52
N THR A 665 26.81 -6.68 5.78
CA THR A 665 26.03 -7.88 6.06
C THR A 665 25.68 -8.49 4.71
N ASP A 666 26.02 -9.76 4.52
CA ASP A 666 25.63 -10.53 3.33
C ASP A 666 24.11 -10.74 3.36
N LEU A 667 23.35 -9.68 3.07
CA LEU A 667 21.91 -9.81 2.87
C LEU A 667 21.67 -10.70 1.65
N PRO A 668 20.66 -11.57 1.68
CA PRO A 668 20.30 -12.37 0.53
C PRO A 668 19.95 -11.46 -0.67
N SER A 669 20.47 -11.81 -1.85
CA SER A 669 20.23 -11.06 -3.08
C SER A 669 19.13 -11.70 -3.95
N PHE A 670 18.24 -10.86 -4.47
CA PHE A 670 17.28 -11.20 -5.50
C PHE A 670 17.71 -10.56 -6.82
N GLU A 671 18.59 -11.25 -7.53
CA GLU A 671 19.18 -10.76 -8.79
C GLU A 671 18.37 -11.20 -10.01
N VAL A 672 17.60 -10.27 -10.60
CA VAL A 672 16.84 -10.48 -11.84
C VAL A 672 17.74 -10.19 -13.04
N ASN A 673 18.67 -11.09 -13.34
CA ASN A 673 19.68 -10.92 -14.39
C ASN A 673 19.57 -11.95 -15.51
N ARG A 674 18.41 -12.59 -15.68
CA ARG A 674 18.17 -13.66 -16.67
C ARG A 674 16.67 -13.72 -16.97
N PRO A 675 16.23 -14.46 -18.02
CA PRO A 675 14.82 -14.55 -18.40
C PRO A 675 13.89 -14.83 -17.22
N PHE A 676 12.84 -14.03 -17.11
CA PHE A 676 11.86 -14.15 -16.03
C PHE A 676 10.44 -13.89 -16.55
N MET A 677 9.47 -14.50 -15.87
CA MET A 677 8.04 -14.23 -16.04
C MET A 677 7.63 -13.18 -15.00
N PHE A 678 6.66 -12.33 -15.34
CA PHE A 678 6.07 -11.42 -14.37
C PHE A 678 4.56 -11.36 -14.52
N LEU A 679 3.90 -11.08 -13.40
CA LEU A 679 2.46 -10.87 -13.30
C LEU A 679 2.20 -9.52 -12.65
N VAL A 680 1.30 -8.73 -13.21
CA VAL A 680 0.75 -7.56 -12.52
C VAL A 680 -0.65 -7.93 -12.06
N VAL A 681 -0.81 -8.04 -10.74
CA VAL A 681 -2.07 -8.49 -10.14
C VAL A 681 -2.70 -7.37 -9.31
N GLU A 682 -4.02 -7.32 -9.35
CA GLU A 682 -4.82 -6.45 -8.48
C GLU A 682 -4.86 -7.05 -7.07
N ARG A 683 -4.67 -6.20 -6.04
CA ARG A 683 -4.38 -6.68 -4.69
C ARG A 683 -5.55 -7.37 -4.00
N GLN A 684 -6.80 -6.96 -4.21
CA GLN A 684 -7.95 -7.48 -3.44
C GLN A 684 -8.48 -8.82 -3.97
N ARG A 685 -8.68 -8.91 -5.28
CA ARG A 685 -9.24 -10.05 -6.01
C ARG A 685 -8.17 -11.00 -6.52
N LYS A 686 -6.91 -10.55 -6.58
CA LYS A 686 -5.82 -11.28 -7.24
C LYS A 686 -6.09 -11.54 -8.72
N ALA A 687 -6.84 -10.63 -9.35
CA ALA A 687 -7.06 -10.65 -10.78
C ALA A 687 -5.73 -10.36 -11.50
N ILE A 688 -5.36 -11.17 -12.48
CA ILE A 688 -4.19 -10.94 -13.32
C ILE A 688 -4.57 -9.89 -14.35
N LEU A 689 -4.06 -8.67 -14.18
CA LEU A 689 -4.31 -7.57 -15.11
C LEU A 689 -3.37 -7.65 -16.32
N TYR A 690 -2.12 -8.03 -16.06
CA TYR A 690 -1.10 -8.19 -17.08
C TYR A 690 -0.24 -9.41 -16.79
N VAL A 691 0.22 -10.05 -17.85
CA VAL A 691 1.17 -11.15 -17.79
C VAL A 691 2.21 -10.96 -18.90
N GLY A 692 3.46 -11.31 -18.59
CA GLY A 692 4.51 -11.24 -19.59
C GLY A 692 5.79 -11.95 -19.17
N CYS A 693 6.75 -11.94 -20.07
CA CYS A 693 8.12 -12.32 -19.81
C CYS A 693 9.10 -11.41 -20.55
N LEU A 694 10.26 -11.27 -19.93
CA LEU A 694 11.41 -10.61 -20.53
C LEU A 694 12.48 -11.69 -20.76
N ARG A 695 12.60 -12.17 -22.01
CA ARG A 695 13.68 -13.07 -22.41
C ARG A 695 14.89 -12.32 -22.96
N ASN A 696 14.63 -11.31 -23.79
CA ASN A 696 15.68 -10.53 -24.42
C ASN A 696 15.41 -9.02 -24.29
N PRO A 697 16.18 -8.30 -23.46
CA PRO A 697 16.01 -6.86 -23.26
C PRO A 697 16.43 -5.99 -24.45
N ASN A 698 17.14 -6.53 -25.46
CA ASN A 698 17.49 -5.78 -26.68
C ASN A 698 16.33 -5.67 -27.69
N ILE A 699 15.32 -6.53 -27.54
CA ILE A 699 14.15 -6.61 -28.42
C ILE A 699 12.92 -5.99 -27.72
N ALA A 700 13.12 -5.44 -26.52
CA ALA A 700 12.09 -4.99 -25.59
C ALA A 700 11.63 -3.55 -25.89
#